data_AF-A0A947KL97-F1
#
_entry.id   AF-A0A947KL97-F1
#
_cell.length_a   1.000
_cell.length_b   1.000
_cell.length_c   1.000
_cell.angle_alpha   90.00
_cell.angle_beta   90.00
_cell.angle_gamma   90.00
#
_symmetry.space_group_name_H-M   'P 1'
#
loop_
_entity.id
_entity.type
_entity.pdbx_description
1 polymer ?
#
loop_
_entity_poly.entity_id
_entity_poly.type
_entity_poly.pdbx_seq_one_letter_code
_entity_poly.pdbx_strand_id
1 'polypeptide(L)'
;MISLTINGVKVQAESGASVLGIARANGVWIPSLCHHDSLSDYGACRLCLVEIIGRGGRRKVTTSCTLPAAEGLEVVTESERLTRLRRLVMELILASCPQSPAVLELAEKMGVKSGRLETNPANDCILCGLCVRACREISQAEAISFGNRGVERKVTTPFGELSHRCVLCGACVFVCPTGSRLLNLAKIAGEEPRALLSRFDAELTSTGAISRPFPQAVPNVPAINPLACLKLNRDACGLCEKICEAKAICYQDADRLRKLDVGAIIAAPGFEPFVPDHDYGQGYTTNPDVVTSMEFERMLSASGPFGGHVVRPSDGRAPRRIAFLQCVGSRDVSCRNGYCSSVCCMYAVKEAIIAKEHQSKVEPTIFVMDIRAFGKDFDKFVERAKSEYGIVFKYSRVADVVRDEKTGENEVVFTDESGRLQRERFDLVILSVGLEPSADMRRLARALGVNMNAFGFIWTEPLRPLATSRAGLFAAGAATGPKDIPETVIQASAAACEAARLLAPARNTLVTAKTYPPERNIAGEPVRVGVFICHCGINIAGVVDVPFVKDYAATLPGVAYADHNLYTCSQDTQKLIKQCIEEHRLNRVVVASCSPRTHEALFQETMRESGLNPHLFVMANIRDQCSWVHQRDPQGATEKAQDLVRMAVAMARLAAPLKSVALPVTPTALVMGGGLSGMTAALAIADQGFKVCLVEKDKELGGNLRKLQKTLDGQDLQALLSATIGRVRNHSNIQSHVGAALREIKGFVGNYESALSDGAVFKHGAIVVATGALEYQPKEYGFGQHKNIITQLELGRRLEQGLKNEPSSVVMIQCVGSREEPRLYCSRVCCSKAVQNAIRLKALYPRADVHVLYRDMRTYGLREPYYADARDQGVLFTRFDLSARPEVTWNGKGGAPTVSVKDPILGQTMTLEPDLLVLSTGMIADSEANDALAKQLKVPLNQDGFFLEAHVKLRPVEFATDGIYVAGLAHAPKSADESTAQALAAASRACVLLSRRELEAHGTIGDVDAERCVACGLCEKICAFGAITLEVQRIGRSDRLLAKINPALCKGCGACSASCRCGAITLRGFTDEQIMAEISAL
;
A
#
# COMPACT_ATOMS: atom_id res chain seq x y z
N MET A 1 41.36 31.88 5.08
CA MET A 1 41.91 30.65 4.50
C MET A 1 43.42 30.75 4.54
N ILE A 2 44.09 29.68 4.94
CA ILE A 2 45.54 29.53 4.97
C ILE A 2 45.97 28.49 3.94
N SER A 3 47.16 28.68 3.38
CA SER A 3 47.73 27.76 2.40
C SER A 3 48.76 26.83 3.03
N LEU A 4 48.59 25.53 2.80
CA LEU A 4 49.56 24.50 3.17
C LEU A 4 49.81 23.56 1.98
N THR A 5 50.86 22.75 2.06
CA THR A 5 51.22 21.76 1.04
C THR A 5 51.12 20.37 1.65
N ILE A 6 50.33 19.47 1.05
CA ILE A 6 50.23 18.05 1.44
C ILE A 6 50.70 17.21 0.25
N ASN A 7 51.76 16.41 0.43
CA ASN A 7 52.37 15.58 -0.61
C ASN A 7 52.71 16.36 -1.90
N GLY A 8 53.22 17.58 -1.76
CA GLY A 8 53.54 18.47 -2.89
C GLY A 8 52.34 19.19 -3.52
N VAL A 9 51.10 18.89 -3.08
CA VAL A 9 49.88 19.55 -3.56
C VAL A 9 49.50 20.70 -2.64
N LYS A 10 49.27 21.89 -3.21
CA LYS A 10 48.85 23.09 -2.46
C LYS A 10 47.36 23.00 -2.14
N VAL A 11 47.02 23.11 -0.85
CA VAL A 11 45.65 23.00 -0.32
C VAL A 11 45.30 24.27 0.45
N GLN A 12 44.03 24.69 0.35
CA GLN A 12 43.46 25.81 1.10
C GLN A 12 42.60 25.29 2.24
N ALA A 13 42.78 25.81 3.46
CA ALA A 13 42.02 25.39 4.63
C ALA A 13 41.68 26.56 5.55
N GLU A 14 40.68 26.37 6.41
CA GLU A 14 40.39 27.32 7.49
C GLU A 14 41.52 27.31 8.53
N SER A 15 41.78 28.49 9.11
CA SER A 15 42.82 28.62 10.14
C SER A 15 42.39 27.83 11.39
N GLY A 16 43.27 26.96 11.89
CA GLY A 16 43.00 26.11 13.05
C GLY A 16 42.43 24.72 12.74
N ALA A 17 42.03 24.43 11.50
CA ALA A 17 41.64 23.08 11.10
C ALA A 17 42.83 22.09 11.24
N SER A 18 42.56 20.86 11.67
CA SER A 18 43.61 19.85 11.80
C SER A 18 44.07 19.34 10.43
N VAL A 19 45.37 19.03 10.33
CA VAL A 19 45.95 18.46 9.11
C VAL A 19 45.28 17.13 8.73
N LEU A 20 44.79 16.35 9.70
CA LEU A 20 44.02 15.14 9.41
C LEU A 20 42.67 15.43 8.72
N GLY A 21 41.92 16.42 9.22
CA GLY A 21 40.65 16.82 8.62
C GLY A 21 40.84 17.33 7.18
N ILE A 22 41.87 18.17 6.98
CA ILE A 22 42.21 18.71 5.66
C ILE A 22 42.62 17.61 4.69
N ALA A 23 43.46 16.66 5.12
CA ALA A 23 43.88 15.54 4.29
C ALA A 23 42.67 14.71 3.82
N ARG A 24 41.74 14.39 4.72
CA ARG A 24 40.52 13.63 4.39
C ARG A 24 39.59 14.37 3.42
N ALA A 25 39.37 15.67 3.64
CA ALA A 25 38.57 16.50 2.76
C ALA A 25 39.14 16.58 1.33
N ASN A 26 40.43 16.30 1.16
CA ASN A 26 41.13 16.31 -0.13
C ASN A 26 41.48 14.89 -0.63
N GLY A 27 40.82 13.86 -0.10
CA GLY A 27 41.00 12.47 -0.56
C GLY A 27 42.32 11.81 -0.17
N VAL A 28 43.12 12.41 0.73
CA VAL A 28 44.38 11.86 1.20
C VAL A 28 44.14 10.93 2.39
N TRP A 29 44.48 9.66 2.23
CA TRP A 29 44.27 8.65 3.27
C TRP A 29 45.33 8.75 4.38
N ILE A 30 44.87 8.86 5.63
CA ILE A 30 45.71 8.80 6.83
C ILE A 30 45.00 7.90 7.85
N PRO A 31 45.64 6.83 8.36
CA PRO A 31 44.99 5.88 9.27
C PRO A 31 44.79 6.50 10.66
N SER A 32 43.66 6.20 11.30
CA SER A 32 43.36 6.61 12.68
C SER A 32 42.31 5.70 13.30
N LEU A 33 42.43 5.41 14.60
CA LEU A 33 41.39 4.74 15.40
C LEU A 33 40.77 5.65 16.48
N CYS A 34 41.45 6.73 16.87
CA CYS A 34 41.01 7.60 17.98
C CYS A 34 40.40 8.94 17.56
N HIS A 35 40.12 9.12 16.27
CA HIS A 35 39.59 10.36 15.69
C HIS A 35 38.08 10.25 15.48
N HIS A 36 37.33 11.29 15.83
CA HIS A 36 35.90 11.41 15.57
C HIS A 36 35.57 12.89 15.40
N ASP A 37 34.86 13.26 14.33
CA ASP A 37 34.73 14.67 13.92
C ASP A 37 33.94 15.54 14.92
N SER A 38 33.07 14.93 15.72
CA SER A 38 32.31 15.62 16.77
C SER A 38 33.03 15.75 18.12
N LEU A 39 34.32 15.38 18.22
CA LEU A 39 35.10 15.40 19.46
C LEU A 39 36.41 16.16 19.29
N SER A 40 36.88 16.78 20.37
CA SER A 40 38.18 17.46 20.41
C SER A 40 39.34 16.53 20.06
N ASP A 41 40.35 16.99 19.32
CA ASP A 41 41.51 16.16 18.92
C ASP A 41 42.38 15.73 20.12
N TYR A 42 42.89 14.49 20.11
CA TYR A 42 43.67 13.93 21.25
C TYR A 42 44.93 13.14 20.86
N GLY A 43 44.99 12.57 19.65
CA GLY A 43 46.22 11.93 19.14
C GLY A 43 46.68 10.64 19.84
N ALA A 44 45.82 9.96 20.61
CA ALA A 44 46.21 8.80 21.42
C ALA A 44 46.63 7.55 20.64
N CYS A 45 45.96 7.21 19.53
CA CYS A 45 46.27 5.97 18.79
C CYS A 45 47.60 6.02 18.03
N ARG A 46 48.17 7.21 17.80
CA ARG A 46 49.43 7.42 17.06
C ARG A 46 49.52 6.78 15.67
N LEU A 47 48.39 6.44 15.03
CA LEU A 47 48.39 5.94 13.65
C LEU A 47 48.47 7.07 12.62
N CYS A 48 47.95 8.25 12.96
CA CYS A 48 47.90 9.42 12.08
C CYS A 48 49.22 10.19 11.99
N LEU A 49 50.36 9.50 12.10
CA LEU A 49 51.67 10.15 12.05
C LEU A 49 51.96 10.70 10.66
N VAL A 50 52.42 11.93 10.57
CA VAL A 50 52.86 12.61 9.34
C VAL A 50 54.22 13.27 9.58
N GLU A 51 54.94 13.56 8.51
CA GLU A 51 56.18 14.34 8.57
C GLU A 51 55.89 15.79 8.21
N ILE A 52 56.40 16.73 9.03
CA ILE A 52 56.43 18.15 8.69
C ILE A 52 57.84 18.55 8.28
N ILE A 53 57.95 19.42 7.27
CA ILE A 53 59.22 19.97 6.79
C ILE A 53 59.41 21.36 7.40
N GLY A 54 60.40 21.50 8.28
CA GLY A 54 60.72 22.77 8.94
C GLY A 54 61.63 23.67 8.10
N ARG A 55 61.73 24.96 8.48
CA ARG A 55 62.67 25.92 7.88
C ARG A 55 64.11 25.41 8.07
N GLY A 56 64.73 24.97 6.97
CA GLY A 56 66.04 24.29 6.95
C GLY A 56 66.00 22.80 6.53
N GLY A 57 64.87 22.28 6.03
CA GLY A 57 64.77 20.93 5.45
C GLY A 57 64.70 19.78 6.46
N ARG A 58 64.71 20.08 7.77
CA ARG A 58 64.58 19.08 8.84
C ARG A 58 63.17 18.51 8.87
N ARG A 59 63.05 17.19 8.78
CA ARG A 59 61.77 16.45 8.87
C ARG A 59 61.47 16.02 10.30
N LYS A 60 60.30 16.40 10.82
CA LYS A 60 59.82 16.00 12.15
C LYS A 60 58.55 15.18 12.02
N VAL A 61 58.49 14.03 12.70
CA VAL A 61 57.28 13.20 12.77
C VAL A 61 56.36 13.75 13.86
N THR A 62 55.07 13.90 13.55
CA THR A 62 54.03 14.36 14.49
C THR A 62 52.67 13.75 14.14
N THR A 63 51.68 13.86 15.01
CA THR A 63 50.30 13.42 14.74
C THR A 63 49.53 14.47 13.95
N SER A 64 48.88 14.10 12.85
CA SER A 64 48.13 15.03 12.00
C SER A 64 46.82 15.51 12.62
N CYS A 65 46.17 14.71 13.46
CA CYS A 65 44.91 15.12 14.12
C CYS A 65 45.12 16.29 15.10
N THR A 66 46.23 16.36 15.81
CA THR A 66 46.50 17.45 16.76
C THR A 66 47.36 18.56 16.15
N LEU A 67 47.69 18.47 14.86
CA LEU A 67 48.52 19.45 14.17
C LEU A 67 47.59 20.47 13.49
N PRO A 68 47.49 21.71 14.00
CA PRO A 68 46.73 22.75 13.31
C PRO A 68 47.45 23.14 12.02
N ALA A 69 46.68 23.40 10.97
CA ALA A 69 47.22 23.98 9.76
C ALA A 69 47.80 25.38 10.03
N ALA A 70 48.92 25.66 9.39
CA ALA A 70 49.60 26.95 9.45
C ALA A 70 50.06 27.36 8.04
N GLU A 71 50.18 28.66 7.81
CA GLU A 71 50.60 29.20 6.51
C GLU A 71 51.99 28.68 6.13
N GLY A 72 52.10 28.13 4.91
CA GLY A 72 53.34 27.56 4.39
C GLY A 72 53.77 26.24 5.04
N LEU A 73 52.89 25.59 5.81
CA LEU A 73 53.16 24.26 6.38
C LEU A 73 53.27 23.22 5.26
N GLU A 74 54.35 22.45 5.25
CA GLU A 74 54.55 21.36 4.30
C GLU A 74 54.51 20.00 5.01
N VAL A 75 53.59 19.15 4.57
CA VAL A 75 53.25 17.87 5.17
C VAL A 75 53.46 16.74 4.17
N VAL A 76 54.17 15.70 4.61
CA VAL A 76 54.33 14.44 3.89
C VAL A 76 53.57 13.36 4.65
N THR A 77 52.63 12.70 3.97
CA THR A 77 51.79 11.65 4.58
C THR A 77 52.32 10.24 4.32
N GLU A 78 53.29 10.09 3.41
CA GLU A 78 53.90 8.81 3.02
C GLU A 78 55.42 8.93 2.93
N SER A 79 56.12 8.11 3.71
CA SER A 79 57.56 7.94 3.66
C SER A 79 57.90 6.55 4.21
N GLU A 80 59.05 5.97 3.84
CA GLU A 80 59.49 4.67 4.39
C GLU A 80 59.53 4.70 5.93
N ARG A 81 59.95 5.83 6.49
CA ARG A 81 59.99 6.08 7.94
C ARG A 81 58.58 6.07 8.54
N LEU A 82 57.61 6.74 7.93
CA LEU A 82 56.22 6.76 8.38
C LEU A 82 55.59 5.37 8.28
N THR A 83 55.82 4.65 7.19
CA THR A 83 55.33 3.28 6.99
C THR A 83 55.84 2.36 8.10
N ARG A 84 57.14 2.40 8.41
CA ARG A 84 57.73 1.61 9.50
C ARG A 84 57.16 1.96 10.87
N LEU A 85 56.99 3.24 11.17
CA LEU A 85 56.46 3.70 12.47
C LEU A 85 54.98 3.35 12.64
N ARG A 86 54.15 3.60 11.62
CA ARG A 86 52.72 3.25 11.63
C ARG A 86 52.52 1.74 11.73
N ARG A 87 53.32 0.94 11.01
CA ARG A 87 53.33 -0.52 11.12
C ARG A 87 53.65 -0.98 12.53
N LEU A 88 54.69 -0.42 13.16
CA LEU A 88 55.03 -0.75 14.55
C LEU A 88 53.88 -0.45 15.53
N VAL A 89 53.26 0.73 15.40
CA VAL A 89 52.12 1.10 16.24
C VAL A 89 50.93 0.15 16.01
N MET A 90 50.66 -0.22 14.76
CA MET A 90 49.59 -1.15 14.41
C MET A 90 49.86 -2.56 14.95
N GLU A 91 51.10 -3.06 14.87
CA GLU A 91 51.51 -4.35 15.43
C GLU A 91 51.31 -4.40 16.96
N LEU A 92 51.55 -3.29 17.67
CA LEU A 92 51.30 -3.17 19.11
C LEU A 92 49.81 -3.10 19.45
N ILE A 93 49.03 -2.36 18.67
CA ILE A 93 47.57 -2.27 18.82
C ILE A 93 46.93 -3.65 18.56
N LEU A 94 47.36 -4.34 17.51
CA LEU A 94 46.89 -5.67 17.15
C LEU A 94 47.24 -6.71 18.23
N ALA A 95 48.44 -6.66 18.81
CA ALA A 95 48.80 -7.51 19.95
C ALA A 95 47.93 -7.24 21.19
N SER A 96 47.51 -5.98 21.38
CA SER A 96 46.71 -5.54 22.53
C SER A 96 45.21 -5.83 22.38
N CYS A 97 44.67 -5.81 21.16
CA CYS A 97 43.24 -6.00 20.89
C CYS A 97 43.02 -6.91 19.66
N PRO A 98 43.46 -8.17 19.70
CA PRO A 98 43.52 -9.05 18.52
C PRO A 98 42.15 -9.48 17.98
N GLN A 99 41.08 -9.33 18.77
CA GLN A 99 39.72 -9.75 18.40
C GLN A 99 38.82 -8.61 17.89
N SER A 100 39.31 -7.37 17.84
CA SER A 100 38.48 -6.24 17.42
C SER A 100 38.36 -6.15 15.89
N PRO A 101 37.14 -6.17 15.32
CA PRO A 101 36.95 -6.09 13.86
C PRO A 101 37.57 -4.85 13.21
N ALA A 102 37.42 -3.67 13.82
CA ALA A 102 37.98 -2.43 13.27
C ALA A 102 39.52 -2.39 13.32
N VAL A 103 40.12 -3.05 14.34
CA VAL A 103 41.58 -3.22 14.43
C VAL A 103 42.07 -4.17 13.34
N LEU A 104 41.37 -5.28 13.10
CA LEU A 104 41.69 -6.25 12.06
C LEU A 104 41.56 -5.65 10.66
N GLU A 105 40.46 -4.96 10.38
CA GLU A 105 40.22 -4.28 9.10
C GLU A 105 41.32 -3.23 8.81
N LEU A 106 41.70 -2.45 9.82
CA LEU A 106 42.76 -1.45 9.66
C LEU A 106 44.16 -2.10 9.52
N ALA A 107 44.43 -3.19 10.25
CA ALA A 107 45.67 -3.95 10.11
C ALA A 107 45.82 -4.52 8.69
N GLU A 108 44.73 -5.07 8.13
CA GLU A 108 44.68 -5.58 6.76
C GLU A 108 44.95 -4.48 5.74
N LYS A 109 44.25 -3.33 5.85
CA LYS A 109 44.48 -2.15 5.01
C LYS A 109 45.92 -1.63 5.09
N MET A 110 46.61 -1.85 6.21
CA MET A 110 48.00 -1.46 6.42
C MET A 110 49.02 -2.58 6.13
N GLY A 111 48.59 -3.76 5.68
CA GLY A 111 49.46 -4.89 5.37
C GLY A 111 50.12 -5.55 6.59
N VAL A 112 49.51 -5.47 7.77
CA VAL A 112 50.02 -6.03 9.03
C VAL A 112 49.31 -7.34 9.35
N LYS A 113 50.04 -8.45 9.35
CA LYS A 113 49.47 -9.81 9.48
C LYS A 113 49.45 -10.37 10.90
N SER A 114 50.33 -9.92 11.78
CA SER A 114 50.43 -10.41 13.15
C SER A 114 50.99 -9.34 14.09
N GLY A 115 50.67 -9.45 15.37
CA GLY A 115 51.23 -8.58 16.41
C GLY A 115 52.70 -8.89 16.68
N ARG A 116 53.44 -7.90 17.22
CA ARG A 116 54.87 -8.02 17.52
C ARG A 116 55.17 -8.58 18.92
N LEU A 117 54.17 -8.60 19.80
CA LEU A 117 54.22 -9.12 21.16
C LEU A 117 53.25 -10.30 21.30
N GLU A 118 53.40 -11.08 22.37
CA GLU A 118 52.39 -12.07 22.76
C GLU A 118 51.02 -11.39 22.89
N THR A 119 50.04 -11.94 22.19
CA THR A 119 48.68 -11.41 22.19
C THR A 119 48.04 -11.63 23.54
N ASN A 120 47.33 -10.64 24.06
CA ASN A 120 46.45 -10.82 25.21
C ASN A 120 44.99 -10.81 24.75
N PRO A 121 44.34 -11.97 24.56
CA PRO A 121 42.95 -12.04 24.10
C PRO A 121 41.94 -11.43 25.09
N ALA A 122 42.33 -11.23 26.35
CA ALA A 122 41.48 -10.63 27.37
C ALA A 122 41.46 -9.09 27.29
N ASN A 123 42.41 -8.46 26.61
CA ASN A 123 42.45 -7.01 26.47
C ASN A 123 41.68 -6.55 25.23
N ASP A 124 40.78 -5.58 25.41
CA ASP A 124 39.87 -5.07 24.38
C ASP A 124 39.86 -3.53 24.33
N CYS A 125 40.81 -2.86 24.99
CA CYS A 125 40.88 -1.41 25.05
C CYS A 125 42.27 -0.86 24.66
N ILE A 126 42.31 0.03 23.66
CA ILE A 126 43.53 0.73 23.23
C ILE A 126 43.79 2.04 24.00
N LEU A 127 43.03 2.31 25.06
CA LEU A 127 43.14 3.52 25.90
C LEU A 127 43.11 4.85 25.11
N CYS A 128 42.35 4.89 24.02
CA CYS A 128 42.30 6.03 23.12
C CYS A 128 41.54 7.25 23.67
N GLY A 129 40.75 7.07 24.74
CA GLY A 129 40.01 8.15 25.40
C GLY A 129 38.83 8.72 24.59
N LEU A 130 38.45 8.08 23.47
CA LEU A 130 37.25 8.48 22.71
C LEU A 130 35.99 8.42 23.59
N CYS A 131 35.81 7.31 24.32
CA CYS A 131 34.68 7.12 25.22
C CYS A 131 34.60 8.17 26.34
N VAL A 132 35.73 8.51 26.95
CA VAL A 132 35.82 9.52 28.02
C VAL A 132 35.50 10.92 27.47
N ARG A 133 36.08 11.29 26.32
CA ARG A 133 35.76 12.55 25.64
C ARG A 133 34.29 12.61 25.23
N ALA A 134 33.74 11.54 24.66
CA ALA A 134 32.31 11.49 24.34
C ALA A 134 31.42 11.67 25.57
N CYS A 135 31.73 10.99 26.68
CA CYS A 135 30.97 11.14 27.92
C CYS A 135 30.99 12.57 28.48
N ARG A 136 32.09 13.31 28.25
CA ARG A 136 32.27 14.70 28.67
C ARG A 136 31.72 15.73 27.69
N GLU A 137 32.05 15.62 26.41
CA GLU A 137 31.81 16.66 25.41
C GLU A 137 30.45 16.50 24.71
N ILE A 138 30.00 15.25 24.50
CA ILE A 138 28.70 14.97 23.85
C ILE A 138 27.60 14.93 24.91
N SER A 139 27.80 14.15 25.97
CA SER A 139 26.76 13.84 26.96
C SER A 139 26.81 14.72 28.21
N GLN A 140 27.90 15.48 28.40
CA GLN A 140 28.14 16.33 29.57
C GLN A 140 27.95 15.60 30.92
N ALA A 141 28.11 14.28 30.91
CA ALA A 141 27.85 13.42 32.05
C ALA A 141 29.12 13.22 32.89
N GLU A 142 30.29 13.15 32.24
CA GLU A 142 31.57 12.85 32.91
C GLU A 142 31.51 11.58 33.79
N ALA A 143 30.69 10.60 33.39
CA ALA A 143 30.42 9.40 34.17
C ALA A 143 31.59 8.41 34.19
N ILE A 144 32.48 8.48 33.19
CA ILE A 144 33.68 7.66 33.06
C ILE A 144 34.92 8.54 32.84
N SER A 145 36.07 8.09 33.33
CA SER A 145 37.35 8.76 33.18
C SER A 145 38.50 7.76 33.07
N PHE A 146 39.73 8.25 32.95
CA PHE A 146 40.92 7.40 33.09
C PHE A 146 41.26 7.24 34.58
N GLY A 147 41.24 6.00 35.07
CA GLY A 147 41.77 5.63 36.38
C GLY A 147 43.18 5.04 36.27
N ASN A 148 43.89 5.02 37.40
CA ASN A 148 45.27 4.52 37.56
C ASN A 148 46.32 5.25 36.70
N ARG A 149 47.59 4.81 36.78
CA ARG A 149 48.74 5.34 36.02
C ARG A 149 49.59 4.19 35.48
N GLY A 150 50.45 4.48 34.50
CA GLY A 150 51.36 3.49 33.93
C GLY A 150 50.64 2.33 33.25
N VAL A 151 51.13 1.11 33.46
CA VAL A 151 50.60 -0.13 32.87
C VAL A 151 49.21 -0.53 33.40
N GLU A 152 48.79 0.02 34.54
CA GLU A 152 47.48 -0.26 35.15
C GLU A 152 46.37 0.70 34.70
N ARG A 153 46.70 1.66 33.81
CA ARG A 153 45.75 2.68 33.34
C ARG A 153 44.57 2.02 32.65
N LYS A 154 43.35 2.39 33.05
CA LYS A 154 42.10 1.87 32.48
C LYS A 154 41.02 2.93 32.41
N VAL A 155 40.02 2.71 31.56
CA VAL A 155 38.78 3.49 31.59
C VAL A 155 37.91 2.91 32.70
N THR A 156 37.46 3.76 33.63
CA THR A 156 36.66 3.34 34.78
C THR A 156 35.79 4.50 35.28
N THR A 157 34.82 4.19 36.13
CA THR A 157 34.02 5.19 36.84
C THR A 157 34.84 5.80 37.99
N PRO A 158 34.47 6.99 38.50
CA PRO A 158 35.05 7.52 39.72
C PRO A 158 35.02 6.47 40.85
N PHE A 159 36.17 6.21 41.46
CA PHE A 159 36.36 5.21 42.54
C PHE A 159 36.01 3.75 42.18
N GLY A 160 35.70 3.45 40.92
CA GLY A 160 35.27 2.11 40.50
C GLY A 160 33.83 1.77 40.92
N GLU A 161 33.05 2.75 41.35
CA GLU A 161 31.65 2.59 41.77
C GLU A 161 30.67 2.95 40.65
N LEU A 162 29.38 2.64 40.84
CA LEU A 162 28.32 3.06 39.91
C LEU A 162 28.26 4.59 39.82
N SER A 163 28.15 5.12 38.61
CA SER A 163 28.11 6.54 38.33
C SER A 163 26.66 7.00 38.12
N HIS A 164 26.08 7.62 39.13
CA HIS A 164 24.77 8.28 39.07
C HIS A 164 24.71 9.44 38.05
N ARG A 165 25.86 9.88 37.54
CA ARG A 165 25.95 10.86 36.45
C ARG A 165 25.71 10.27 35.07
N CYS A 166 25.79 8.95 34.92
CA CYS A 166 25.56 8.28 33.64
C CYS A 166 24.10 8.45 33.20
N VAL A 167 23.87 9.09 32.06
CA VAL A 167 22.53 9.28 31.49
C VAL A 167 22.13 8.20 30.47
N LEU A 168 22.86 7.08 30.42
CA LEU A 168 22.60 5.93 29.53
C LEU A 168 22.52 6.29 28.03
N CYS A 169 23.18 7.37 27.60
CA CYS A 169 23.12 7.86 26.22
C CYS A 169 23.85 6.97 25.19
N GLY A 170 24.71 6.03 25.63
CA GLY A 170 25.48 5.15 24.76
C GLY A 170 26.58 5.81 23.91
N ALA A 171 26.77 7.12 23.99
CA ALA A 171 27.77 7.84 23.20
C ALA A 171 29.18 7.23 23.35
N CYS A 172 29.56 6.82 24.56
CA CYS A 172 30.84 6.19 24.82
C CYS A 172 31.02 4.83 24.13
N VAL A 173 29.96 4.03 24.05
CA VAL A 173 29.94 2.72 23.39
C VAL A 173 30.05 2.91 21.88
N PHE A 174 29.25 3.83 21.34
CA PHE A 174 29.19 4.12 19.91
C PHE A 174 30.54 4.59 19.35
N VAL A 175 31.24 5.49 20.05
CA VAL A 175 32.55 5.98 19.58
C VAL A 175 33.72 5.01 19.86
N CYS A 176 33.48 3.85 20.48
CA CYS A 176 34.55 2.94 20.85
C CYS A 176 35.05 2.16 19.62
N PRO A 177 36.30 2.37 19.16
CA PRO A 177 36.79 1.69 17.97
C PRO A 177 37.01 0.18 18.21
N THR A 178 37.12 -0.26 19.46
CA THR A 178 37.39 -1.65 19.79
C THR A 178 36.18 -2.42 20.32
N GLY A 179 35.05 -1.76 20.57
CA GLY A 179 33.89 -2.39 21.22
C GLY A 179 34.19 -2.92 22.63
N SER A 180 35.04 -2.23 23.40
CA SER A 180 35.52 -2.69 24.71
C SER A 180 34.38 -3.05 25.66
N ARG A 181 34.46 -4.24 26.28
CA ARG A 181 33.50 -4.74 27.29
C ARG A 181 33.47 -3.90 28.56
N LEU A 182 34.48 -3.05 28.77
CA LEU A 182 34.54 -2.08 29.87
C LEU A 182 33.46 -0.99 29.75
N LEU A 183 32.91 -0.76 28.55
CA LEU A 183 31.85 0.21 28.30
C LEU A 183 30.46 -0.42 28.42
N ASN A 184 30.28 -1.24 29.46
CA ASN A 184 28.98 -1.79 29.79
C ASN A 184 28.18 -0.74 30.57
N LEU A 185 27.18 -0.15 29.93
CA LEU A 185 26.37 0.93 30.51
C LEU A 185 25.61 0.50 31.76
N ALA A 186 25.13 -0.74 31.82
CA ALA A 186 24.46 -1.29 33.00
C ALA A 186 25.41 -1.35 34.21
N LYS A 187 26.68 -1.75 33.97
CA LYS A 187 27.73 -1.72 35.01
C LYS A 187 28.22 -0.31 35.35
N ILE A 188 28.04 0.67 34.46
CA ILE A 188 28.44 2.06 34.71
C ILE A 188 27.35 2.80 35.48
N ALA A 189 26.08 2.64 35.11
CA ALA A 189 24.96 3.39 35.68
C ALA A 189 24.25 2.65 36.82
N GLY A 190 24.35 1.32 36.88
CA GLY A 190 23.54 0.48 37.76
C GLY A 190 22.16 0.14 37.19
N GLU A 191 21.86 0.57 35.97
CA GLU A 191 20.56 0.42 35.31
C GLU A 191 20.75 -0.01 33.84
N GLU A 192 19.90 -0.93 33.36
CA GLU A 192 19.93 -1.38 31.96
C GLU A 192 19.44 -0.27 30.99
N PRO A 193 20.17 0.03 29.91
CA PRO A 193 19.71 0.96 28.88
C PRO A 193 18.43 0.42 28.23
N ARG A 194 17.36 1.20 28.28
CA ARG A 194 16.13 0.88 27.53
C ARG A 194 16.21 1.48 26.14
N ALA A 195 16.30 0.61 25.13
CA ALA A 195 16.17 1.02 23.75
C ALA A 195 14.77 1.61 23.50
N LEU A 196 14.71 2.73 22.78
CA LEU A 196 13.45 3.22 22.25
C LEU A 196 13.08 2.33 21.06
N LEU A 197 11.96 1.62 21.11
CA LEU A 197 11.55 0.70 20.04
C LEU A 197 10.74 1.40 18.95
N SER A 198 10.91 0.97 17.70
CA SER A 198 10.18 1.48 16.53
C SER A 198 8.77 0.90 16.52
N ARG A 199 7.77 1.71 16.90
CA ARG A 199 6.36 1.30 16.79
C ARG A 199 5.94 0.97 15.35
N PHE A 200 6.53 1.63 14.36
CA PHE A 200 6.26 1.34 12.95
C PHE A 200 6.76 -0.05 12.54
N ASP A 201 7.92 -0.47 13.06
CA ASP A 201 8.49 -1.79 12.82
C ASP A 201 8.02 -2.83 13.84
N ALA A 202 6.84 -2.62 14.44
CA ALA A 202 6.26 -3.52 15.44
C ALA A 202 7.24 -3.88 16.57
N GLU A 203 8.04 -2.90 16.99
CA GLU A 203 9.02 -3.02 18.07
C GLU A 203 10.17 -4.02 17.84
N LEU A 204 10.29 -4.55 16.61
CA LEU A 204 11.37 -5.48 16.21
C LEU A 204 12.75 -4.82 16.14
N THR A 205 12.81 -3.49 16.11
CA THR A 205 14.07 -2.73 16.07
C THR A 205 13.98 -1.47 16.94
N SER A 206 15.14 -0.95 17.32
CA SER A 206 15.25 0.33 18.01
C SER A 206 15.20 1.52 17.06
N THR A 207 14.75 2.67 17.54
CA THR A 207 14.74 3.94 16.82
C THR A 207 15.39 5.05 17.66
N GLY A 208 15.86 6.10 17.00
CA GLY A 208 16.42 7.27 17.66
C GLY A 208 15.34 8.18 18.28
N ALA A 209 15.73 8.95 19.30
CA ALA A 209 14.86 9.98 19.89
C ALA A 209 14.45 11.07 18.87
N ILE A 210 15.28 11.32 17.87
CA ILE A 210 14.89 12.03 16.65
C ILE A 210 14.81 11.01 15.52
N SER A 211 13.63 10.82 14.94
CA SER A 211 13.41 9.81 13.92
C SER A 211 12.29 10.19 12.97
N ARG A 212 12.31 9.56 11.80
CA ARG A 212 11.16 9.51 10.89
C ARG A 212 10.41 8.21 11.19
N PRO A 213 9.07 8.21 11.18
CA PRO A 213 8.31 6.98 11.40
C PRO A 213 8.70 5.87 10.42
N PHE A 214 8.91 6.21 9.14
CA PHE A 214 9.37 5.31 8.09
C PHE A 214 9.92 6.10 6.89
N PRO A 215 10.65 5.47 5.93
CA PRO A 215 11.37 6.19 4.88
C PRO A 215 10.51 7.03 3.92
N GLN A 216 9.24 6.68 3.73
CA GLN A 216 8.29 7.37 2.84
C GLN A 216 7.20 8.12 3.61
N ALA A 217 7.46 8.50 4.87
CA ALA A 217 6.52 9.30 5.64
C ALA A 217 6.13 10.58 4.90
N VAL A 218 4.87 11.01 5.00
CA VAL A 218 4.39 12.26 4.43
C VAL A 218 3.71 13.07 5.53
N PRO A 219 4.23 14.27 5.88
CA PRO A 219 5.45 14.90 5.36
C PRO A 219 6.73 14.10 5.71
N ASN A 220 7.72 14.08 4.81
CA ASN A 220 8.98 13.35 5.05
C ASN A 220 9.95 14.14 5.93
N VAL A 221 9.55 14.38 7.17
CA VAL A 221 10.31 15.17 8.15
C VAL A 221 10.52 14.36 9.42
N PRO A 222 11.72 14.41 10.03
CA PRO A 222 11.95 13.78 11.33
C PRO A 222 11.22 14.56 12.43
N ALA A 223 10.78 13.84 13.48
CA ALA A 223 10.23 14.42 14.69
C ALA A 223 11.09 14.03 15.89
N ILE A 224 11.16 14.94 16.87
CA ILE A 224 11.83 14.66 18.15
C ILE A 224 10.78 14.10 19.11
N ASN A 225 10.98 12.88 19.61
CA ASN A 225 10.20 12.33 20.69
C ASN A 225 10.63 13.02 22.00
N PRO A 226 9.78 13.87 22.61
CA PRO A 226 10.16 14.62 23.80
C PRO A 226 10.47 13.69 24.97
N LEU A 227 9.78 12.55 25.10
CA LEU A 227 9.99 11.60 26.21
C LEU A 227 11.34 10.88 26.15
N ALA A 228 11.95 10.77 24.96
CA ALA A 228 13.25 10.12 24.77
C ALA A 228 14.40 11.12 24.58
N CYS A 229 14.11 12.40 24.30
CA CYS A 229 15.13 13.39 24.01
C CYS A 229 15.86 13.86 25.27
N LEU A 230 17.16 13.58 25.36
CA LEU A 230 18.00 14.00 26.49
C LEU A 230 18.15 15.53 26.59
N LYS A 231 18.05 16.27 25.47
CA LYS A 231 18.08 17.74 25.49
C LYS A 231 16.80 18.31 26.07
N LEU A 232 15.63 17.78 25.70
CA LEU A 232 14.35 18.28 26.22
C LEU A 232 14.10 17.88 27.68
N ASN A 233 14.50 16.66 28.08
CA ASN A 233 14.19 16.16 29.43
C ASN A 233 15.28 16.43 30.48
N ARG A 234 16.54 16.61 30.07
CA ARG A 234 17.69 16.70 30.97
C ARG A 234 18.68 17.81 30.61
N ASP A 235 18.39 18.58 29.57
CA ASP A 235 19.28 19.62 29.01
C ASP A 235 20.71 19.14 28.66
N ALA A 236 20.90 17.83 28.47
CA ALA A 236 22.22 17.18 28.46
C ALA A 236 22.73 16.74 27.07
N CYS A 237 22.11 17.22 25.97
CA CYS A 237 22.46 16.85 24.59
C CYS A 237 22.32 18.06 23.64
N GLY A 238 22.67 17.88 22.36
CA GLY A 238 22.52 18.89 21.31
C GLY A 238 23.08 18.45 19.96
N LEU A 239 23.31 17.14 19.78
CA LEU A 239 24.02 16.63 18.61
C LEU A 239 23.23 16.86 17.32
N CYS A 240 21.91 16.63 17.34
CA CYS A 240 21.08 16.80 16.14
C CYS A 240 21.07 18.26 15.65
N GLU A 241 21.10 19.24 16.56
CA GLU A 241 21.22 20.66 16.19
C GLU A 241 22.59 20.96 15.55
N LYS A 242 23.68 20.47 16.16
CA LYS A 242 25.05 20.70 15.68
C LYS A 242 25.32 20.10 14.29
N ILE A 243 24.77 18.93 13.99
CA ILE A 243 24.98 18.25 12.71
C ILE A 243 23.99 18.70 11.61
N CYS A 244 22.92 19.40 11.97
CA CYS A 244 21.90 19.81 11.01
C CYS A 244 22.37 21.05 10.24
N GLU A 245 22.89 20.85 9.04
CA GLU A 245 23.32 21.93 8.14
C GLU A 245 22.20 22.92 7.81
N ALA A 246 20.97 22.41 7.68
CA ALA A 246 19.78 23.21 7.42
C ALA A 246 19.32 24.05 8.63
N LYS A 247 19.92 23.86 9.82
CA LYS A 247 19.55 24.53 11.08
C LYS A 247 18.06 24.43 11.41
N ALA A 248 17.46 23.28 11.10
CA ALA A 248 16.02 23.06 11.23
C ALA A 248 15.58 22.62 12.64
N ILE A 249 16.52 22.21 13.49
CA ILE A 249 16.22 21.74 14.86
C ILE A 249 15.80 22.92 15.73
N CYS A 250 14.59 22.84 16.31
CA CYS A 250 14.07 23.82 17.24
C CYS A 250 13.51 23.10 18.47
N TYR A 251 14.21 23.20 19.62
CA TYR A 251 13.78 22.56 20.86
C TYR A 251 12.62 23.28 21.57
N GLN A 252 12.32 24.52 21.17
CA GLN A 252 11.26 25.35 21.76
C GLN A 252 9.93 25.23 21.02
N ASP A 253 9.84 24.42 19.96
CA ASP A 253 8.57 24.26 19.25
C ASP A 253 7.54 23.58 20.16
N ALA A 254 6.34 24.13 20.16
CA ALA A 254 5.28 23.76 21.09
C ALA A 254 3.94 23.64 20.36
N ASP A 255 3.03 22.89 20.95
CA ASP A 255 1.68 22.69 20.42
C ASP A 255 0.98 24.03 20.21
N ARG A 256 0.38 24.21 19.02
CA ARG A 256 -0.37 25.41 18.65
C ARG A 256 -1.83 25.06 18.43
N LEU A 257 -2.71 25.70 19.18
CA LEU A 257 -4.14 25.60 18.94
C LEU A 257 -4.52 26.46 17.72
N ARG A 258 -5.20 25.84 16.76
CA ARG A 258 -5.76 26.52 15.58
C ARG A 258 -7.27 26.36 15.63
N LYS A 259 -7.98 27.48 15.45
CA LYS A 259 -9.42 27.47 15.24
C LYS A 259 -9.67 27.43 13.73
N LEU A 260 -10.44 26.44 13.28
CA LEU A 260 -10.85 26.29 11.88
C LEU A 260 -12.37 26.21 11.84
N ASP A 261 -13.00 27.01 10.99
CA ASP A 261 -14.44 26.94 10.76
C ASP A 261 -14.70 25.87 9.69
N VAL A 262 -15.42 24.81 10.07
CA VAL A 262 -15.71 23.66 9.22
C VAL A 262 -17.21 23.38 9.19
N GLY A 263 -17.76 23.06 8.01
CA GLY A 263 -19.18 22.72 7.87
C GLY A 263 -19.47 21.21 7.93
N ALA A 264 -18.45 20.36 7.83
CA ALA A 264 -18.55 18.92 7.98
C ALA A 264 -17.25 18.34 8.56
N ILE A 265 -17.34 17.22 9.27
CA ILE A 265 -16.17 16.47 9.79
C ILE A 265 -16.32 15.00 9.38
N ILE A 266 -15.21 14.39 8.96
CA ILE A 266 -15.12 12.96 8.66
C ILE A 266 -14.15 12.33 9.66
N ALA A 267 -14.65 11.45 10.53
CA ALA A 267 -13.85 10.68 11.48
C ALA A 267 -13.34 9.39 10.81
N ALA A 268 -12.03 9.30 10.59
CA ALA A 268 -11.36 8.12 10.07
C ALA A 268 -10.08 7.75 10.86
N PRO A 269 -10.13 7.59 12.20
CA PRO A 269 -8.96 7.29 13.04
C PRO A 269 -8.34 5.89 12.82
N GLY A 270 -8.88 5.05 11.94
CA GLY A 270 -8.35 3.73 11.65
C GLY A 270 -8.70 2.68 12.72
N PHE A 271 -7.72 1.89 13.12
CA PHE A 271 -7.82 0.79 14.10
C PHE A 271 -6.46 0.57 14.77
N GLU A 272 -6.41 -0.24 15.81
CA GLU A 272 -5.18 -0.84 16.37
C GLU A 272 -5.22 -2.37 16.23
N PRO A 273 -4.09 -3.04 15.95
CA PRO A 273 -4.03 -4.49 15.99
C PRO A 273 -4.27 -5.01 17.41
N PHE A 274 -4.97 -6.14 17.55
CA PHE A 274 -5.05 -6.85 18.82
C PHE A 274 -3.65 -7.28 19.27
N VAL A 275 -3.33 -7.03 20.54
CA VAL A 275 -2.08 -7.47 21.16
C VAL A 275 -2.42 -8.57 22.17
N PRO A 276 -2.03 -9.84 21.92
CA PRO A 276 -2.24 -10.91 22.89
C PRO A 276 -1.51 -10.59 24.20
N ASP A 277 -2.22 -10.68 25.32
CA ASP A 277 -1.60 -10.57 26.64
C ASP A 277 -1.07 -11.94 27.11
N HIS A 278 -0.53 -11.97 28.32
CA HIS A 278 0.00 -13.20 28.94
C HIS A 278 -1.08 -14.28 29.11
N ASP A 279 -2.35 -13.88 29.27
CA ASP A 279 -3.44 -14.79 29.61
C ASP A 279 -4.16 -15.34 28.36
N TYR A 280 -3.81 -14.86 27.16
CA TYR A 280 -4.41 -15.30 25.90
C TYR A 280 -4.09 -16.76 25.52
N GLY A 281 -3.04 -17.37 26.08
CA GLY A 281 -2.83 -18.83 26.02
C GLY A 281 -2.21 -19.39 24.73
N GLN A 282 -1.42 -18.61 23.99
CA GLN A 282 -0.71 -19.08 22.77
C GLN A 282 0.77 -18.68 22.73
N GLY A 283 1.37 -18.42 23.90
CA GLY A 283 2.82 -18.26 24.06
C GLY A 283 3.42 -16.95 23.54
N TYR A 284 2.64 -15.97 23.06
CA TYR A 284 3.19 -14.72 22.49
C TYR A 284 4.15 -13.98 23.44
N THR A 285 3.77 -13.81 24.71
CA THR A 285 4.60 -13.07 25.69
C THR A 285 5.77 -13.88 26.25
N THR A 286 5.76 -15.20 26.08
CA THR A 286 6.73 -16.13 26.71
C THR A 286 7.65 -16.81 25.70
N ASN A 287 7.33 -16.76 24.41
CA ASN A 287 8.06 -17.44 23.35
C ASN A 287 8.42 -16.48 22.21
N PRO A 288 9.72 -16.18 22.01
CA PRO A 288 10.18 -15.27 20.96
C PRO A 288 9.88 -15.74 19.53
N ASP A 289 9.65 -17.05 19.30
CA ASP A 289 9.32 -17.58 17.97
C ASP A 289 7.80 -17.64 17.69
N VAL A 290 7.01 -17.00 18.56
CA VAL A 290 5.60 -16.69 18.33
C VAL A 290 5.50 -15.19 18.06
N VAL A 291 5.10 -14.83 16.84
CA VAL A 291 5.01 -13.43 16.40
C VAL A 291 3.60 -13.09 15.96
N THR A 292 3.22 -11.82 16.02
CA THR A 292 1.97 -11.35 15.41
C THR A 292 2.10 -11.23 13.89
N SER A 293 0.98 -11.24 13.18
CA SER A 293 0.96 -10.96 11.74
C SER A 293 1.48 -9.56 11.41
N MET A 294 1.37 -8.60 12.33
CA MET A 294 1.96 -7.27 12.13
C MET A 294 3.48 -7.28 12.19
N GLU A 295 4.06 -7.98 13.16
CA GLU A 295 5.51 -8.22 13.21
C GLU A 295 5.97 -8.95 11.94
N PHE A 296 5.27 -10.02 11.55
CA PHE A 296 5.57 -10.78 10.35
C PHE A 296 5.50 -9.94 9.06
N GLU A 297 4.49 -9.06 8.92
CA GLU A 297 4.40 -8.10 7.80
C GLU A 297 5.62 -7.16 7.76
N ARG A 298 6.14 -6.73 8.92
CA ARG A 298 7.37 -5.93 9.00
C ARG A 298 8.59 -6.76 8.61
N MET A 299 8.66 -8.05 8.99
CA MET A 299 9.74 -8.95 8.54
C MET A 299 9.74 -9.13 7.01
N LEU A 300 8.57 -9.33 6.42
CA LEU A 300 8.39 -9.47 4.97
C LEU A 300 8.62 -8.17 4.20
N SER A 301 8.54 -7.01 4.85
CA SER A 301 8.70 -5.73 4.18
C SER A 301 10.16 -5.52 3.74
N ALA A 302 10.35 -5.15 2.46
CA ALA A 302 11.66 -4.75 1.94
C ALA A 302 12.25 -3.52 2.66
N SER A 303 11.39 -2.63 3.14
CA SER A 303 11.74 -1.48 3.98
C SER A 303 11.64 -1.79 5.49
N GLY A 304 11.49 -3.06 5.84
CA GLY A 304 11.41 -3.54 7.21
C GLY A 304 12.78 -3.88 7.80
N PRO A 305 12.82 -4.25 9.08
CA PRO A 305 14.06 -4.46 9.84
C PRO A 305 14.97 -5.54 9.25
N PHE A 306 14.41 -6.52 8.52
CA PHE A 306 15.15 -7.64 7.94
C PHE A 306 15.23 -7.59 6.40
N GLY A 307 14.87 -6.46 5.79
CA GLY A 307 14.98 -6.27 4.34
C GLY A 307 14.17 -7.28 3.51
N GLY A 308 13.06 -7.79 4.04
CA GLY A 308 12.22 -8.80 3.41
C GLY A 308 12.58 -10.26 3.71
N HIS A 309 13.62 -10.51 4.50
CA HIS A 309 14.01 -11.87 4.89
C HIS A 309 13.31 -12.28 6.17
N VAL A 310 12.56 -13.39 6.13
CA VAL A 310 11.94 -13.96 7.33
C VAL A 310 13.01 -14.66 8.16
N VAL A 311 13.03 -14.35 9.46
CA VAL A 311 13.95 -14.90 10.44
C VAL A 311 13.19 -15.30 11.70
N ARG A 312 13.70 -16.31 12.41
CA ARG A 312 13.28 -16.66 13.75
C ARG A 312 13.84 -15.64 14.75
N PRO A 313 13.02 -14.97 15.56
CA PRO A 313 13.54 -13.98 16.51
C PRO A 313 14.47 -14.55 17.58
N SER A 314 14.35 -15.84 17.91
CA SER A 314 15.18 -16.45 18.96
C SER A 314 16.65 -16.66 18.58
N ASP A 315 16.93 -17.00 17.31
CA ASP A 315 18.26 -17.42 16.86
C ASP A 315 18.70 -16.81 15.51
N GLY A 316 17.85 -16.01 14.87
CA GLY A 316 18.11 -15.34 13.60
C GLY A 316 18.11 -16.25 12.37
N ARG A 317 17.79 -17.54 12.51
CA ARG A 317 17.78 -18.48 11.37
C ARG A 317 16.53 -18.33 10.53
N ALA A 318 16.62 -18.65 9.25
CA ALA A 318 15.45 -18.71 8.36
C ALA A 318 14.54 -19.89 8.75
N PRO A 319 13.24 -19.69 8.98
CA PRO A 319 12.32 -20.77 9.29
C PRO A 319 12.01 -21.58 8.02
N ARG A 320 11.78 -22.89 8.17
CA ARG A 320 11.27 -23.76 7.09
C ARG A 320 9.77 -23.96 7.25
N ARG A 321 9.30 -24.48 8.37
CA ARG A 321 7.88 -24.73 8.62
C ARG A 321 7.29 -23.59 9.42
N ILE A 322 6.26 -22.93 8.89
CA ILE A 322 5.58 -21.83 9.58
C ILE A 322 4.08 -22.10 9.72
N ALA A 323 3.51 -21.72 10.85
CA ALA A 323 2.08 -21.88 11.14
C ALA A 323 1.40 -20.52 11.32
N PHE A 324 0.29 -20.28 10.62
CA PHE A 324 -0.58 -19.13 10.84
C PHE A 324 -1.81 -19.55 11.64
N LEU A 325 -2.06 -18.87 12.76
CA LEU A 325 -3.21 -19.12 13.62
C LEU A 325 -4.27 -18.05 13.38
N GLN A 326 -5.43 -18.43 12.83
CA GLN A 326 -6.51 -17.47 12.56
C GLN A 326 -7.34 -17.14 13.79
N CYS A 327 -8.04 -16.01 13.69
CA CYS A 327 -9.01 -15.53 14.67
C CYS A 327 -8.39 -15.19 16.04
N VAL A 328 -7.11 -14.77 16.05
CA VAL A 328 -6.48 -14.28 17.28
C VAL A 328 -7.07 -12.92 17.64
N GLY A 329 -7.69 -12.78 18.81
CA GLY A 329 -8.38 -11.56 19.22
C GLY A 329 -9.65 -11.27 18.41
N SER A 330 -10.29 -12.29 17.83
CA SER A 330 -11.51 -12.13 17.04
C SER A 330 -12.36 -13.39 17.08
N ARG A 331 -13.69 -13.24 17.00
CA ARG A 331 -14.64 -14.35 17.20
C ARG A 331 -14.38 -15.04 18.54
N ASP A 332 -13.99 -14.26 19.53
CA ASP A 332 -13.62 -14.71 20.86
C ASP A 332 -14.23 -13.80 21.92
N VAL A 333 -15.18 -14.36 22.67
CA VAL A 333 -15.89 -13.64 23.72
C VAL A 333 -15.04 -13.48 24.99
N SER A 334 -13.98 -14.28 25.17
CA SER A 334 -13.11 -14.20 26.35
C SER A 334 -12.35 -12.86 26.41
N CYS A 335 -11.92 -12.34 25.26
CA CYS A 335 -11.32 -11.01 25.11
C CYS A 335 -12.33 -9.93 24.67
N ARG A 336 -13.64 -10.20 24.79
CA ARG A 336 -14.75 -9.30 24.40
C ARG A 336 -14.83 -8.95 22.90
N ASN A 337 -14.11 -9.67 22.05
CA ASN A 337 -14.12 -9.52 20.60
C ASN A 337 -14.97 -10.58 19.91
N GLY A 338 -16.28 -10.56 20.19
CA GLY A 338 -17.28 -11.44 19.57
C GLY A 338 -17.55 -11.16 18.07
N TYR A 339 -16.77 -10.27 17.44
CA TYR A 339 -16.89 -9.94 16.02
C TYR A 339 -15.77 -10.56 15.19
N CYS A 340 -15.94 -10.59 13.87
CA CYS A 340 -14.89 -11.01 12.95
C CYS A 340 -14.09 -9.82 12.44
N SER A 341 -12.76 -9.94 12.39
CA SER A 341 -11.89 -8.87 11.89
C SER A 341 -11.85 -8.69 10.37
N SER A 342 -12.64 -9.46 9.61
CA SER A 342 -12.84 -9.38 8.15
C SER A 342 -11.61 -9.59 7.26
N VAL A 343 -10.39 -9.29 7.71
CA VAL A 343 -9.18 -9.22 6.87
C VAL A 343 -8.17 -10.33 7.15
N CYS A 344 -8.23 -10.96 8.34
CA CYS A 344 -7.21 -11.89 8.82
C CYS A 344 -6.98 -13.12 7.93
N CYS A 345 -8.06 -13.72 7.43
CA CYS A 345 -7.95 -14.83 6.50
C CYS A 345 -7.17 -14.44 5.23
N MET A 346 -7.35 -13.21 4.73
CA MET A 346 -6.77 -12.81 3.44
C MET A 346 -5.35 -12.27 3.57
N TYR A 347 -5.02 -11.52 4.63
CA TYR A 347 -3.64 -11.11 4.82
C TYR A 347 -2.75 -12.31 5.15
N ALA A 348 -3.24 -13.33 5.87
CA ALA A 348 -2.45 -14.52 6.16
C ALA A 348 -2.12 -15.32 4.88
N VAL A 349 -3.09 -15.44 3.97
CA VAL A 349 -2.85 -16.05 2.65
C VAL A 349 -1.85 -15.22 1.84
N LYS A 350 -1.98 -13.89 1.86
CA LYS A 350 -1.02 -12.98 1.20
C LYS A 350 0.38 -13.11 1.78
N GLU A 351 0.52 -13.06 3.10
CA GLU A 351 1.79 -13.20 3.83
C GLU A 351 2.43 -14.56 3.58
N ALA A 352 1.66 -15.64 3.57
CA ALA A 352 2.14 -16.98 3.24
C ALA A 352 2.67 -17.09 1.80
N ILE A 353 1.99 -16.48 0.83
CA ILE A 353 2.45 -16.42 -0.57
C ILE A 353 3.75 -15.62 -0.65
N ILE A 354 3.79 -14.41 -0.09
CA ILE A 354 4.97 -13.53 -0.13
C ILE A 354 6.16 -14.19 0.56
N ALA A 355 5.96 -14.84 1.71
CA ALA A 355 7.01 -15.59 2.40
C ALA A 355 7.62 -16.66 1.49
N LYS A 356 6.79 -17.36 0.70
CA LYS A 356 7.24 -18.39 -0.24
C LYS A 356 7.91 -17.81 -1.49
N GLU A 357 7.47 -16.63 -1.95
CA GLU A 357 8.13 -15.88 -3.03
C GLU A 357 9.52 -15.39 -2.59
N HIS A 358 9.65 -14.88 -1.37
CA HIS A 358 10.92 -14.40 -0.81
C HIS A 358 11.87 -15.56 -0.45
N GLN A 359 11.33 -16.67 0.08
CA GLN A 359 12.09 -17.83 0.52
C GLN A 359 11.38 -19.12 0.11
N SER A 360 11.76 -19.69 -1.04
CA SER A 360 11.09 -20.84 -1.68
C SER A 360 11.00 -22.12 -0.84
N LYS A 361 11.86 -22.27 0.18
CA LYS A 361 11.87 -23.42 1.10
C LYS A 361 10.86 -23.31 2.23
N VAL A 362 10.19 -22.17 2.40
CA VAL A 362 9.16 -21.99 3.43
C VAL A 362 7.94 -22.84 3.08
N GLU A 363 7.41 -23.53 4.09
CA GLU A 363 6.26 -24.43 4.04
C GLU A 363 5.16 -23.87 4.98
N PRO A 364 4.27 -22.99 4.48
CA PRO A 364 3.20 -22.40 5.29
C PRO A 364 2.02 -23.34 5.52
N THR A 365 1.55 -23.41 6.78
CA THR A 365 0.27 -24.02 7.15
C THR A 365 -0.62 -22.98 7.82
N ILE A 366 -1.88 -22.87 7.39
CA ILE A 366 -2.86 -21.92 7.94
C ILE A 366 -3.97 -22.69 8.67
N PHE A 367 -4.08 -22.47 9.98
CA PHE A 367 -5.13 -23.02 10.83
C PHE A 367 -6.33 -22.07 10.87
N VAL A 368 -7.49 -22.55 10.40
CA VAL A 368 -8.70 -21.73 10.20
C VAL A 368 -9.91 -22.38 10.87
N MET A 369 -10.89 -21.58 11.31
CA MET A 369 -12.24 -22.09 11.58
C MET A 369 -13.09 -22.06 10.31
N ASP A 370 -13.05 -20.93 9.61
CA ASP A 370 -13.70 -20.68 8.32
C ASP A 370 -12.76 -19.84 7.46
N ILE A 371 -12.74 -20.06 6.16
CA ILE A 371 -12.07 -19.19 5.19
C ILE A 371 -13.03 -18.10 4.71
N ARG A 372 -12.86 -16.88 5.24
CA ARG A 372 -13.72 -15.72 4.93
C ARG A 372 -13.23 -14.89 3.74
N ALA A 373 -13.06 -15.54 2.59
CA ALA A 373 -12.66 -14.91 1.33
C ALA A 373 -13.86 -14.30 0.57
N PHE A 374 -14.49 -13.25 1.12
CA PHE A 374 -15.75 -12.68 0.59
C PHE A 374 -15.60 -11.56 -0.44
N GLY A 375 -14.39 -11.01 -0.63
CA GLY A 375 -14.10 -9.98 -1.61
C GLY A 375 -14.15 -10.51 -3.05
N LYS A 376 -14.24 -9.58 -4.01
CA LYS A 376 -14.19 -9.91 -5.44
C LYS A 376 -12.87 -10.64 -5.76
N ASP A 377 -12.97 -11.79 -6.42
CA ASP A 377 -11.85 -12.68 -6.77
C ASP A 377 -11.05 -13.26 -5.58
N PHE A 378 -11.50 -13.12 -4.33
CA PHE A 378 -10.76 -13.62 -3.16
C PHE A 378 -10.75 -15.16 -3.08
N ASP A 379 -11.82 -15.87 -3.46
CA ASP A 379 -11.81 -17.34 -3.51
C ASP A 379 -10.78 -17.84 -4.54
N LYS A 380 -10.67 -17.19 -5.71
CA LYS A 380 -9.63 -17.53 -6.70
C LYS A 380 -8.22 -17.33 -6.13
N PHE A 381 -8.01 -16.28 -5.35
CA PHE A 381 -6.74 -16.05 -4.66
C PHE A 381 -6.40 -17.16 -3.65
N VAL A 382 -7.39 -17.65 -2.90
CA VAL A 382 -7.22 -18.80 -1.99
C VAL A 382 -6.94 -20.09 -2.74
N GLU A 383 -7.66 -20.36 -3.84
CA GLU A 383 -7.41 -21.57 -4.63
C GLU A 383 -6.02 -21.54 -5.28
N ARG A 384 -5.57 -20.36 -5.75
CA ARG A 384 -4.20 -20.16 -6.22
C ARG A 384 -3.16 -20.45 -5.13
N ALA A 385 -3.40 -20.01 -3.90
CA ALA A 385 -2.52 -20.28 -2.77
C ALA A 385 -2.35 -21.79 -2.52
N LYS A 386 -3.41 -22.58 -2.70
CA LYS A 386 -3.38 -24.04 -2.58
C LYS A 386 -2.68 -24.70 -3.76
N SER A 387 -3.09 -24.39 -4.99
CA SER A 387 -2.67 -25.13 -6.18
C SER A 387 -1.28 -24.74 -6.68
N GLU A 388 -0.92 -23.46 -6.66
CA GLU A 388 0.36 -22.96 -7.21
C GLU A 388 1.45 -22.85 -6.13
N TYR A 389 1.07 -22.47 -4.90
CA TYR A 389 2.01 -22.24 -3.80
C TYR A 389 2.05 -23.39 -2.78
N GLY A 390 1.16 -24.39 -2.88
CA GLY A 390 1.15 -25.53 -1.97
C GLY A 390 0.92 -25.15 -0.50
N ILE A 391 0.18 -24.06 -0.24
CA ILE A 391 -0.17 -23.64 1.12
C ILE A 391 -1.23 -24.59 1.68
N VAL A 392 -0.98 -25.13 2.87
CA VAL A 392 -1.87 -26.10 3.52
C VAL A 392 -2.86 -25.37 4.43
N PHE A 393 -4.14 -25.71 4.33
CA PHE A 393 -5.19 -25.19 5.22
C PHE A 393 -5.70 -26.31 6.13
N LYS A 394 -5.80 -26.04 7.43
CA LYS A 394 -6.33 -26.98 8.43
C LYS A 394 -7.52 -26.37 9.16
N TYR A 395 -8.67 -27.04 9.12
CA TYR A 395 -9.89 -26.56 9.75
C TYR A 395 -9.90 -26.89 11.24
N SER A 396 -9.26 -26.05 12.04
CA SER A 396 -9.20 -26.18 13.48
C SER A 396 -8.90 -24.84 14.15
N ARG A 397 -9.52 -24.61 15.31
CA ARG A 397 -9.05 -23.58 16.24
C ARG A 397 -7.95 -24.19 17.11
N VAL A 398 -6.75 -23.64 17.02
CA VAL A 398 -5.60 -24.10 17.81
C VAL A 398 -5.86 -23.87 19.30
N ALA A 399 -5.60 -24.91 20.09
CA ALA A 399 -5.81 -24.91 21.53
C ALA A 399 -4.64 -24.28 22.27
N ASP A 400 -3.40 -24.65 21.91
CA ASP A 400 -2.19 -24.21 22.60
C ASP A 400 -0.95 -24.26 21.69
N VAL A 401 0.09 -23.50 22.06
CA VAL A 401 1.41 -23.49 21.42
C VAL A 401 2.48 -23.67 22.51
N VAL A 402 3.13 -24.83 22.50
CA VAL A 402 4.13 -25.20 23.50
C VAL A 402 5.52 -25.18 22.87
N ARG A 403 6.47 -24.48 23.50
CA ARG A 403 7.86 -24.48 23.04
C ARG A 403 8.58 -25.75 23.52
N ASP A 404 9.25 -26.46 22.61
CA ASP A 404 10.17 -27.54 22.97
C ASP A 404 11.52 -26.93 23.34
N GLU A 405 11.85 -26.88 24.63
CA GLU A 405 13.12 -26.32 25.14
C GLU A 405 14.38 -27.05 24.62
N LYS A 406 14.25 -28.29 24.11
CA LYS A 406 15.40 -29.05 23.59
C LYS A 406 15.68 -28.72 22.12
N THR A 407 14.64 -28.60 21.31
CA THR A 407 14.80 -28.33 19.86
C THR A 407 14.64 -26.87 19.50
N GLY A 408 14.05 -26.07 20.39
CA GLY A 408 13.63 -24.70 20.16
C GLY A 408 12.42 -24.58 19.22
N GLU A 409 11.80 -25.69 18.81
CA GLU A 409 10.63 -25.69 17.92
C GLU A 409 9.32 -25.45 18.69
N ASN A 410 8.26 -25.09 17.96
CA ASN A 410 6.94 -24.80 18.51
C ASN A 410 5.99 -25.97 18.20
N GLU A 411 5.52 -26.67 19.23
CA GLU A 411 4.49 -27.69 19.13
C GLU A 411 3.10 -27.05 19.19
N VAL A 412 2.39 -27.05 18.05
CA VAL A 412 1.02 -26.55 17.91
C VAL A 412 0.05 -27.69 18.20
N VAL A 413 -0.82 -27.48 19.20
CA VAL A 413 -1.82 -28.45 19.67
C VAL A 413 -3.19 -28.07 19.14
N PHE A 414 -3.85 -28.97 18.40
CA PHE A 414 -5.13 -28.69 17.77
C PHE A 414 -5.98 -29.95 17.61
N THR A 415 -7.28 -29.79 17.34
CA THR A 415 -8.18 -30.92 17.06
C THR A 415 -8.42 -31.02 15.56
N ASP A 416 -8.17 -32.17 14.96
CA ASP A 416 -8.47 -32.38 13.53
C ASP A 416 -9.98 -32.49 13.26
N GLU A 417 -10.34 -32.57 11.98
CA GLU A 417 -11.74 -32.64 11.55
C GLU A 417 -12.47 -33.92 12.03
N SER A 418 -11.74 -34.96 12.46
CA SER A 418 -12.29 -36.18 13.05
C SER A 418 -12.50 -36.09 14.57
N GLY A 419 -12.24 -34.92 15.16
CA GLY A 419 -12.34 -34.70 16.60
C GLY A 419 -11.15 -35.23 17.40
N ARG A 420 -10.04 -35.62 16.75
CA ARG A 420 -8.86 -36.17 17.44
C ARG A 420 -7.82 -35.08 17.71
N LEU A 421 -7.19 -35.15 18.89
CA LEU A 421 -6.11 -34.24 19.26
C LEU A 421 -4.84 -34.58 18.46
N GLN A 422 -4.26 -33.55 17.84
CA GLN A 422 -3.04 -33.62 17.05
C GLN A 422 -1.99 -32.64 17.58
N ARG A 423 -0.72 -32.95 17.31
CA ARG A 423 0.44 -32.15 17.68
C ARG A 423 1.39 -32.06 16.49
N GLU A 424 1.75 -30.85 16.09
CA GLU A 424 2.68 -30.63 14.99
C GLU A 424 3.71 -29.55 15.30
N ARG A 425 4.94 -29.75 14.84
CA ARG A 425 6.08 -28.87 15.11
C ARG A 425 6.32 -27.86 14.00
N PHE A 426 6.61 -26.61 14.38
CA PHE A 426 6.88 -25.49 13.49
C PHE A 426 8.06 -24.66 13.98
N ASP A 427 8.81 -24.08 13.06
CA ASP A 427 9.96 -23.21 13.36
C ASP A 427 9.52 -21.82 13.83
N LEU A 428 8.40 -21.32 13.28
CA LEU A 428 7.82 -20.01 13.59
C LEU A 428 6.29 -20.09 13.59
N VAL A 429 5.65 -19.46 14.56
CA VAL A 429 4.19 -19.35 14.66
C VAL A 429 3.76 -17.90 14.51
N ILE A 430 2.82 -17.64 13.61
CA ILE A 430 2.28 -16.32 13.30
C ILE A 430 0.84 -16.25 13.81
N LEU A 431 0.60 -15.39 14.79
CA LEU A 431 -0.71 -15.07 15.31
C LEU A 431 -1.38 -14.06 14.39
N SER A 432 -2.42 -14.49 13.65
CA SER A 432 -3.18 -13.59 12.79
C SER A 432 -4.13 -12.74 13.62
N VAL A 433 -3.61 -11.63 14.15
CA VAL A 433 -4.28 -10.74 15.11
C VAL A 433 -5.40 -9.90 14.49
N GLY A 434 -6.49 -9.76 15.24
CA GLY A 434 -7.66 -8.97 14.87
C GLY A 434 -7.44 -7.46 14.87
N LEU A 435 -8.49 -6.73 14.48
CA LEU A 435 -8.53 -5.27 14.51
C LEU A 435 -9.42 -4.80 15.65
N GLU A 436 -8.95 -3.81 16.41
CA GLU A 436 -9.64 -3.22 17.56
C GLU A 436 -9.75 -1.70 17.47
N PRO A 437 -10.74 -1.09 18.15
CA PRO A 437 -10.82 0.36 18.25
C PRO A 437 -9.78 0.90 19.25
N SER A 438 -8.95 1.83 18.78
CA SER A 438 -7.91 2.45 19.60
C SER A 438 -8.45 3.31 20.74
N ALA A 439 -7.61 3.52 21.77
CA ALA A 439 -7.92 4.48 22.83
C ALA A 439 -8.16 5.90 22.28
N ASP A 440 -7.43 6.26 21.23
CA ASP A 440 -7.51 7.54 20.54
C ASP A 440 -8.84 7.71 19.81
N MET A 441 -9.34 6.65 19.16
CA MET A 441 -10.68 6.62 18.56
C MET A 441 -11.75 6.90 19.62
N ARG A 442 -11.66 6.30 20.81
CA ARG A 442 -12.62 6.52 21.90
C ARG A 442 -12.56 7.96 22.42
N ARG A 443 -11.37 8.55 22.53
CA ARG A 443 -11.20 9.97 22.90
C ARG A 443 -11.80 10.89 21.84
N LEU A 444 -11.53 10.61 20.55
CA LEU A 444 -12.08 11.36 19.43
C LEU A 444 -13.61 11.27 19.39
N ALA A 445 -14.20 10.09 19.57
CA ALA A 445 -15.64 9.90 19.58
C ALA A 445 -16.32 10.72 20.69
N ARG A 446 -15.71 10.76 21.90
CA ARG A 446 -16.18 11.62 23.00
C ARG A 446 -16.06 13.11 22.67
N ALA A 447 -14.93 13.54 22.12
CA ALA A 447 -14.73 14.94 21.72
C ALA A 447 -15.73 15.37 20.63
N LEU A 448 -16.03 14.47 19.69
CA LEU A 448 -17.03 14.66 18.65
C LEU A 448 -18.45 14.42 19.12
N GLY A 449 -18.69 13.92 20.34
CA GLY A 449 -20.00 13.56 20.89
C GLY A 449 -20.78 12.54 20.05
N VAL A 450 -20.11 11.61 19.37
CA VAL A 450 -20.76 10.57 18.54
C VAL A 450 -20.88 9.25 19.30
N ASN A 451 -21.93 8.48 19.00
CA ASN A 451 -22.17 7.19 19.62
C ASN A 451 -21.17 6.14 19.11
N MET A 452 -20.87 5.17 19.96
CA MET A 452 -20.08 3.99 19.61
C MET A 452 -20.97 2.74 19.73
N ASN A 453 -20.65 1.69 18.97
CA ASN A 453 -21.34 0.41 19.07
C ASN A 453 -20.84 -0.40 20.29
N ALA A 454 -21.43 -1.58 20.53
CA ALA A 454 -21.10 -2.44 21.67
C ALA A 454 -19.63 -2.86 21.75
N PHE A 455 -18.91 -2.85 20.62
CA PHE A 455 -17.49 -3.21 20.54
C PHE A 455 -16.55 -1.99 20.60
N GLY A 456 -17.10 -0.77 20.65
CA GLY A 456 -16.32 0.46 20.73
C GLY A 456 -15.86 1.02 19.38
N PHE A 457 -16.43 0.60 18.25
CA PHE A 457 -16.28 1.31 16.97
C PHE A 457 -17.30 2.46 16.88
N ILE A 458 -17.03 3.47 16.06
CA ILE A 458 -17.99 4.56 15.83
C ILE A 458 -19.25 3.98 15.20
N TRP A 459 -20.39 4.22 15.84
CA TRP A 459 -21.68 3.75 15.35
C TRP A 459 -22.12 4.60 14.15
N THR A 460 -22.59 3.93 13.11
CA THR A 460 -23.23 4.57 11.96
C THR A 460 -24.63 4.03 11.77
N GLU A 461 -25.48 4.84 11.13
CA GLU A 461 -26.85 4.48 10.87
C GLU A 461 -26.95 3.37 9.81
N PRO A 462 -27.68 2.27 10.06
CA PRO A 462 -27.64 1.09 9.18
C PRO A 462 -28.06 1.36 7.72
N LEU A 463 -29.08 2.19 7.50
CA LEU A 463 -29.56 2.56 6.15
C LEU A 463 -28.80 3.76 5.55
N ARG A 464 -27.94 4.42 6.33
CA ARG A 464 -27.09 5.54 5.93
C ARG A 464 -25.67 5.27 6.45
N PRO A 465 -24.92 4.34 5.81
CA PRO A 465 -23.81 3.63 6.44
C PRO A 465 -22.63 4.48 6.93
N LEU A 466 -22.60 5.78 6.60
CA LEU A 466 -21.53 6.72 6.97
C LEU A 466 -22.00 7.83 7.92
N ALA A 467 -23.32 7.99 8.08
CA ALA A 467 -23.89 8.99 8.98
C ALA A 467 -23.71 8.52 10.43
N THR A 468 -23.14 9.37 11.26
CA THR A 468 -23.03 9.11 12.71
C THR A 468 -24.32 9.51 13.42
N SER A 469 -24.36 9.38 14.75
CA SER A 469 -25.46 9.89 15.57
C SER A 469 -25.60 11.41 15.59
N ARG A 470 -24.68 12.16 14.97
CA ARG A 470 -24.71 13.64 14.88
C ARG A 470 -24.68 14.10 13.43
N ALA A 471 -25.63 14.95 13.06
CA ALA A 471 -25.67 15.58 11.74
C ALA A 471 -24.39 16.41 11.48
N GLY A 472 -23.89 16.36 10.24
CA GLY A 472 -22.64 17.01 9.82
C GLY A 472 -21.36 16.26 10.20
N LEU A 473 -21.46 15.18 11.00
CA LEU A 473 -20.35 14.30 11.34
C LEU A 473 -20.53 12.94 10.67
N PHE A 474 -19.53 12.53 9.91
CA PHE A 474 -19.48 11.26 9.18
C PHE A 474 -18.34 10.39 9.70
N ALA A 475 -18.43 9.08 9.51
CA ALA A 475 -17.34 8.15 9.82
C ALA A 475 -17.08 7.20 8.65
N ALA A 476 -15.80 6.83 8.47
CA ALA A 476 -15.37 5.98 7.36
C ALA A 476 -14.18 5.08 7.73
N GLY A 477 -14.01 4.01 6.96
CA GLY A 477 -12.88 3.10 7.11
C GLY A 477 -13.02 2.22 8.35
N ALA A 478 -11.91 1.70 8.86
CA ALA A 478 -11.91 0.79 10.00
C ALA A 478 -12.51 1.37 11.29
N ALA A 479 -12.71 2.69 11.36
CA ALA A 479 -13.35 3.36 12.49
C ALA A 479 -14.80 2.91 12.72
N THR A 480 -15.49 2.42 11.69
CA THR A 480 -16.88 1.90 11.77
C THR A 480 -16.94 0.38 11.90
N GLY A 481 -15.79 -0.30 12.00
CA GLY A 481 -15.66 -1.74 12.13
C GLY A 481 -14.62 -2.34 11.18
N PRO A 482 -14.19 -3.60 11.40
CA PRO A 482 -13.10 -4.20 10.64
C PRO A 482 -13.41 -4.40 9.16
N LYS A 483 -12.51 -3.94 8.29
CA LYS A 483 -12.67 -4.00 6.82
C LYS A 483 -11.33 -3.86 6.10
N ASP A 484 -11.32 -4.20 4.81
CA ASP A 484 -10.13 -4.15 3.97
C ASP A 484 -9.91 -2.76 3.32
N ILE A 485 -8.85 -2.65 2.52
CA ILE A 485 -8.47 -1.41 1.84
C ILE A 485 -9.50 -0.98 0.79
N PRO A 486 -9.95 -1.84 -0.15
CA PRO A 486 -10.99 -1.47 -1.12
C PRO A 486 -12.24 -0.87 -0.46
N GLU A 487 -12.77 -1.52 0.57
CA GLU A 487 -13.95 -1.03 1.29
C GLU A 487 -13.68 0.29 2.02
N THR A 488 -12.49 0.44 2.60
CA THR A 488 -12.07 1.68 3.26
C THR A 488 -12.00 2.85 2.27
N VAL A 489 -11.43 2.64 1.08
CA VAL A 489 -11.33 3.67 0.04
C VAL A 489 -12.71 4.04 -0.53
N ILE A 490 -13.59 3.04 -0.68
CA ILE A 490 -15.01 3.27 -1.04
C ILE A 490 -15.68 4.15 0.03
N GLN A 491 -15.60 3.77 1.31
CA GLN A 491 -16.23 4.55 2.38
C GLN A 491 -15.64 5.95 2.53
N ALA A 492 -14.33 6.14 2.34
CA ALA A 492 -13.71 7.46 2.36
C ALA A 492 -14.27 8.36 1.24
N SER A 493 -14.35 7.84 0.02
CA SER A 493 -14.92 8.56 -1.13
C SER A 493 -16.40 8.89 -0.92
N ALA A 494 -17.14 7.97 -0.31
CA ALA A 494 -18.54 8.13 0.01
C ALA A 494 -18.80 9.12 1.16
N ALA A 495 -17.95 9.15 2.20
CA ALA A 495 -18.04 10.14 3.27
C ALA A 495 -17.71 11.54 2.75
N ALA A 496 -16.74 11.63 1.83
CA ALA A 496 -16.49 12.87 1.09
C ALA A 496 -17.70 13.29 0.25
N CYS A 497 -18.46 12.34 -0.32
CA CYS A 497 -19.73 12.65 -1.02
C CYS A 497 -20.73 13.30 -0.07
N GLU A 498 -20.95 12.72 1.10
CA GLU A 498 -21.92 13.23 2.07
C GLU A 498 -21.52 14.62 2.60
N ALA A 499 -20.23 14.82 2.90
CA ALA A 499 -19.70 16.13 3.23
C ALA A 499 -19.87 17.13 2.07
N ALA A 500 -19.60 16.72 0.84
CA ALA A 500 -19.74 17.57 -0.35
C ALA A 500 -21.20 17.93 -0.66
N ARG A 501 -22.17 17.04 -0.38
CA ARG A 501 -23.60 17.33 -0.48
C ARG A 501 -24.00 18.44 0.49
N LEU A 502 -23.55 18.34 1.75
CA LEU A 502 -23.80 19.38 2.75
C LEU A 502 -23.14 20.72 2.38
N LEU A 503 -21.94 20.67 1.81
CA LEU A 503 -21.14 21.85 1.46
C LEU A 503 -21.38 22.36 0.02
N ALA A 504 -22.31 21.76 -0.72
CA ALA A 504 -22.55 22.11 -2.13
C ALA A 504 -22.81 23.60 -2.37
N PRO A 505 -23.58 24.33 -1.51
CA PRO A 505 -23.78 25.77 -1.67
C PRO A 505 -22.51 26.61 -1.54
N ALA A 506 -21.47 26.11 -0.86
CA ALA A 506 -20.20 26.80 -0.63
C ALA A 506 -19.07 26.31 -1.54
N ARG A 507 -19.37 25.49 -2.57
CA ARG A 507 -18.36 24.91 -3.47
C ARG A 507 -17.52 26.03 -4.11
N ASN A 508 -16.20 25.82 -4.17
CA ASN A 508 -15.20 26.73 -4.74
C ASN A 508 -15.00 28.08 -4.02
N THR A 509 -15.65 28.33 -2.88
CA THR A 509 -15.51 29.61 -2.14
C THR A 509 -14.16 29.77 -1.42
N LEU A 510 -13.49 28.66 -1.06
CA LEU A 510 -12.21 28.63 -0.34
C LEU A 510 -11.12 27.85 -1.10
N VAL A 511 -11.25 27.69 -2.42
CA VAL A 511 -10.27 26.97 -3.24
C VAL A 511 -9.18 27.92 -3.71
N THR A 512 -7.93 27.64 -3.33
CA THR A 512 -6.75 28.30 -3.89
C THR A 512 -6.26 27.51 -5.10
N ALA A 513 -6.22 28.13 -6.28
CA ALA A 513 -5.68 27.51 -7.48
C ALA A 513 -4.17 27.27 -7.33
N LYS A 514 -3.70 26.07 -7.66
CA LYS A 514 -2.26 25.77 -7.71
C LYS A 514 -1.64 26.56 -8.86
N THR A 515 -0.59 27.32 -8.57
CA THR A 515 0.17 28.09 -9.56
C THR A 515 1.43 27.34 -9.95
N TYR A 516 1.68 27.21 -11.25
CA TYR A 516 2.91 26.63 -11.79
C TYR A 516 3.87 27.75 -12.23
N PRO A 517 5.20 27.50 -12.21
CA PRO A 517 6.13 28.39 -12.89
C PRO A 517 5.84 28.47 -14.40
N PRO A 518 6.21 29.58 -15.08
CA PRO A 518 6.08 29.67 -16.53
C PRO A 518 6.80 28.54 -17.27
N GLU A 519 6.19 28.01 -18.33
CA GLU A 519 6.84 26.98 -19.15
C GLU A 519 8.10 27.54 -19.83
N ARG A 520 9.25 26.91 -19.57
CA ARG A 520 10.54 27.23 -20.17
C ARG A 520 10.53 26.84 -21.64
N ASN A 521 10.79 27.82 -22.49
CA ASN A 521 11.03 27.57 -23.90
C ASN A 521 12.41 26.93 -24.11
N ILE A 522 12.42 25.69 -24.55
CA ILE A 522 13.62 24.88 -24.79
C ILE A 522 14.05 24.85 -26.27
N ALA A 523 13.39 25.63 -27.13
CA ALA A 523 13.73 25.68 -28.55
C ALA A 523 15.17 26.18 -28.75
N GLY A 524 15.96 25.43 -29.53
CA GLY A 524 17.37 25.75 -29.79
C GLY A 524 18.35 25.37 -28.67
N GLU A 525 17.87 24.85 -27.54
CA GLU A 525 18.76 24.28 -26.51
C GLU A 525 19.36 22.93 -26.96
N PRO A 526 20.61 22.60 -26.60
CA PRO A 526 21.13 21.24 -26.80
C PRO A 526 20.32 20.24 -25.97
N VAL A 527 20.14 19.02 -26.47
CA VAL A 527 19.40 17.97 -25.76
C VAL A 527 20.16 17.55 -24.50
N ARG A 528 19.49 17.62 -23.35
CA ARG A 528 20.02 17.29 -22.03
C ARG A 528 19.01 16.45 -21.26
N VAL A 529 19.21 15.14 -21.29
CA VAL A 529 18.34 14.15 -20.64
C VAL A 529 18.85 13.85 -19.23
N GLY A 530 17.97 13.89 -18.23
CA GLY A 530 18.22 13.31 -16.91
C GLY A 530 17.59 11.93 -16.80
N VAL A 531 18.36 10.91 -16.42
CA VAL A 531 17.87 9.53 -16.28
C VAL A 531 17.86 9.13 -14.80
N PHE A 532 16.71 8.69 -14.29
CA PHE A 532 16.55 8.29 -12.89
C PHE A 532 16.08 6.83 -12.81
N ILE A 533 16.90 5.95 -12.23
CA ILE A 533 16.63 4.51 -12.15
C ILE A 533 16.12 4.14 -10.74
N CYS A 534 14.95 3.52 -10.66
CA CYS A 534 14.32 3.18 -9.39
C CYS A 534 14.70 1.77 -8.93
N HIS A 535 14.99 1.61 -7.64
CA HIS A 535 15.14 0.28 -7.02
C HIS A 535 13.78 -0.35 -6.68
N CYS A 536 12.78 0.49 -6.37
CA CYS A 536 11.46 0.08 -5.89
C CYS A 536 11.54 -0.89 -4.68
N GLY A 537 12.47 -0.60 -3.75
CA GLY A 537 12.89 -1.56 -2.72
C GLY A 537 13.64 -2.72 -3.36
N ILE A 538 13.21 -3.95 -3.10
CA ILE A 538 13.76 -5.16 -3.77
C ILE A 538 13.00 -5.54 -5.05
N ASN A 539 11.91 -4.83 -5.40
CA ASN A 539 11.08 -5.23 -6.54
C ASN A 539 11.81 -5.11 -7.88
N ILE A 540 12.72 -4.13 -8.02
CA ILE A 540 13.61 -4.02 -9.18
C ILE A 540 15.01 -4.45 -8.78
N ALA A 541 15.56 -3.86 -7.72
CA ALA A 541 16.95 -4.11 -7.30
C ALA A 541 17.22 -5.54 -6.78
N GLY A 542 16.19 -6.33 -6.48
CA GLY A 542 16.34 -7.75 -6.14
C GLY A 542 16.61 -8.65 -7.34
N VAL A 543 16.46 -8.13 -8.58
CA VAL A 543 16.64 -8.90 -9.83
C VAL A 543 17.53 -8.15 -10.82
N VAL A 544 17.37 -6.83 -10.97
CA VAL A 544 18.14 -5.99 -11.90
C VAL A 544 19.28 -5.31 -11.15
N ASP A 545 20.48 -5.34 -11.72
CA ASP A 545 21.62 -4.55 -11.23
C ASP A 545 21.43 -3.06 -11.56
N VAL A 546 20.75 -2.36 -10.65
CA VAL A 546 20.40 -0.95 -10.80
C VAL A 546 21.63 -0.03 -10.89
N PRO A 547 22.67 -0.16 -10.05
CA PRO A 547 23.91 0.61 -10.20
C PRO A 547 24.52 0.47 -11.59
N PHE A 548 24.60 -0.75 -12.12
CA PHE A 548 25.13 -0.99 -13.47
C PHE A 548 24.29 -0.33 -14.57
N VAL A 549 22.95 -0.43 -14.49
CA VAL A 549 22.05 0.24 -15.44
C VAL A 549 22.21 1.77 -15.38
N LYS A 550 22.44 2.34 -14.18
CA LYS A 550 22.70 3.78 -14.00
C LYS A 550 24.01 4.21 -14.66
N ASP A 551 25.08 3.45 -14.48
CA ASP A 551 26.38 3.77 -15.08
C ASP A 551 26.33 3.63 -16.60
N TYR A 552 25.63 2.61 -17.09
CA TYR A 552 25.34 2.47 -18.51
C TYR A 552 24.55 3.66 -19.07
N ALA A 553 23.48 4.07 -18.40
CA ALA A 553 22.64 5.19 -18.83
C ALA A 553 23.44 6.50 -18.97
N ALA A 554 24.43 6.72 -18.11
CA ALA A 554 25.32 7.88 -18.18
C ALA A 554 26.17 7.92 -19.46
N THR A 555 26.37 6.79 -20.14
CA THR A 555 27.14 6.71 -21.40
C THR A 555 26.31 7.04 -22.64
N LEU A 556 24.97 7.11 -22.52
CA LEU A 556 24.09 7.27 -23.66
C LEU A 556 24.13 8.70 -24.24
N PRO A 557 24.03 8.87 -25.57
CA PRO A 557 24.08 10.19 -26.19
C PRO A 557 22.99 11.13 -25.67
N GLY A 558 23.37 12.35 -25.28
CA GLY A 558 22.45 13.38 -24.79
C GLY A 558 22.05 13.24 -23.31
N VAL A 559 22.51 12.20 -22.61
CA VAL A 559 22.34 12.09 -21.16
C VAL A 559 23.31 13.03 -20.46
N ALA A 560 22.75 14.01 -19.75
CA ALA A 560 23.50 15.01 -19.00
C ALA A 560 23.64 14.65 -17.52
N TYR A 561 22.75 13.80 -17.01
CA TYR A 561 22.75 13.34 -15.62
C TYR A 561 22.10 11.96 -15.53
N ALA A 562 22.66 11.06 -14.73
CA ALA A 562 22.07 9.76 -14.44
C ALA A 562 22.27 9.41 -12.97
N ASP A 563 21.20 9.02 -12.29
CA ASP A 563 21.21 8.63 -10.88
C ASP A 563 20.23 7.48 -10.59
N HIS A 564 20.37 6.83 -9.44
CA HIS A 564 19.43 5.82 -8.99
C HIS A 564 18.93 6.09 -7.57
N ASN A 565 17.65 5.81 -7.32
CA ASN A 565 17.02 6.10 -6.04
C ASN A 565 16.21 4.91 -5.54
N LEU A 566 16.08 4.78 -4.22
CA LEU A 566 15.33 3.67 -3.62
C LEU A 566 13.86 3.66 -4.07
N TYR A 567 13.23 4.83 -4.09
CA TYR A 567 11.86 5.05 -4.57
C TYR A 567 11.75 6.37 -5.33
N THR A 568 11.85 6.33 -6.65
CA THR A 568 11.79 7.54 -7.49
C THR A 568 10.47 8.30 -7.40
N CYS A 569 9.36 7.61 -7.09
CA CYS A 569 8.05 8.25 -6.88
C CYS A 569 7.91 8.97 -5.52
N SER A 570 8.89 8.88 -4.62
CA SER A 570 8.84 9.56 -3.32
C SER A 570 8.86 11.09 -3.47
N GLN A 571 8.28 11.83 -2.53
CA GLN A 571 8.26 13.29 -2.56
C GLN A 571 9.68 13.90 -2.54
N ASP A 572 10.61 13.27 -1.82
CA ASP A 572 12.00 13.72 -1.75
C ASP A 572 12.70 13.53 -3.09
N THR A 573 12.54 12.37 -3.73
CA THR A 573 13.11 12.16 -5.06
C THR A 573 12.45 13.07 -6.09
N GLN A 574 11.15 13.35 -6.00
CA GLN A 574 10.52 14.34 -6.87
C GLN A 574 11.16 15.73 -6.69
N LYS A 575 11.40 16.19 -5.45
CA LYS A 575 12.13 17.44 -5.20
C LYS A 575 13.56 17.40 -5.76
N LEU A 576 14.26 16.29 -5.60
CA LEU A 576 15.59 16.08 -6.17
C LEU A 576 15.57 16.18 -7.70
N ILE A 577 14.59 15.55 -8.37
CA ILE A 577 14.43 15.66 -9.83
C ILE A 577 14.27 17.14 -10.23
N LYS A 578 13.46 17.92 -9.50
CA LYS A 578 13.29 19.37 -9.76
C LYS A 578 14.60 20.14 -9.60
N GLN A 579 15.36 19.84 -8.53
CA GLN A 579 16.69 20.43 -8.31
C GLN A 579 17.66 20.06 -9.43
N CYS A 580 17.74 18.79 -9.82
CA CYS A 580 18.58 18.33 -10.92
C CYS A 580 18.19 18.96 -12.26
N ILE A 581 16.89 19.19 -12.52
CA ILE A 581 16.42 19.90 -13.72
C ILE A 581 17.02 21.30 -13.79
N GLU A 582 17.05 22.02 -12.67
CA GLU A 582 17.65 23.35 -12.58
C GLU A 582 19.18 23.29 -12.66
N GLU A 583 19.82 22.52 -11.79
CA GLU A 583 21.28 22.43 -11.63
C GLU A 583 21.99 21.96 -12.91
N HIS A 584 21.46 20.91 -13.55
CA HIS A 584 22.06 20.34 -14.76
C HIS A 584 21.45 20.90 -16.05
N ARG A 585 20.53 21.87 -15.94
CA ARG A 585 19.77 22.47 -17.04
C ARG A 585 19.12 21.41 -17.93
N LEU A 586 18.53 20.39 -17.32
CA LEU A 586 17.86 19.32 -18.06
C LEU A 586 16.68 19.90 -18.83
N ASN A 587 16.43 19.36 -20.02
CA ASN A 587 15.23 19.67 -20.81
C ASN A 587 14.43 18.43 -21.19
N ARG A 588 14.89 17.23 -20.83
CA ARG A 588 14.16 15.96 -20.92
C ARG A 588 14.42 15.14 -19.68
N VAL A 589 13.45 14.33 -19.27
CA VAL A 589 13.61 13.42 -18.13
C VAL A 589 13.15 12.02 -18.52
N VAL A 590 13.96 11.02 -18.18
CA VAL A 590 13.62 9.60 -18.27
C VAL A 590 13.59 9.02 -16.87
N VAL A 591 12.51 8.33 -16.52
CA VAL A 591 12.45 7.53 -15.28
C VAL A 591 12.34 6.05 -15.64
N ALA A 592 13.30 5.25 -15.19
CA ALA A 592 13.29 3.80 -15.34
C ALA A 592 12.74 3.16 -14.06
N SER A 593 11.47 2.75 -14.06
CA SER A 593 10.83 2.21 -12.86
C SER A 593 9.64 1.28 -13.17
N CYS A 594 8.44 1.59 -12.67
CA CYS A 594 7.21 0.83 -12.83
C CYS A 594 6.47 1.18 -14.13
N SER A 595 5.24 0.69 -14.27
CA SER A 595 4.39 1.03 -15.42
C SER A 595 4.04 2.53 -15.49
N PRO A 596 4.06 3.13 -16.71
CA PRO A 596 3.55 4.50 -16.94
C PRO A 596 2.07 4.66 -16.55
N ARG A 597 1.29 3.57 -16.61
CA ARG A 597 -0.12 3.55 -16.18
C ARG A 597 -0.31 3.93 -14.70
N THR A 598 0.75 3.81 -13.89
CA THR A 598 0.69 4.08 -12.45
C THR A 598 1.21 5.46 -12.08
N HIS A 599 2.40 5.84 -12.56
CA HIS A 599 3.12 7.02 -12.07
C HIS A 599 3.54 8.04 -13.13
N GLU A 600 3.21 7.85 -14.42
CA GLU A 600 3.57 8.86 -15.44
C GLU A 600 3.01 10.25 -15.11
N ALA A 601 1.72 10.33 -14.75
CA ALA A 601 1.08 11.58 -14.37
C ALA A 601 1.76 12.28 -13.18
N LEU A 602 2.34 11.52 -12.24
CA LEU A 602 3.09 12.05 -11.09
C LEU A 602 4.36 12.76 -11.55
N PHE A 603 5.12 12.13 -12.46
CA PHE A 603 6.35 12.72 -12.99
C PHE A 603 6.06 13.86 -13.96
N GLN A 604 5.00 13.77 -14.76
CA GLN A 604 4.52 14.90 -15.58
C GLN A 604 4.17 16.12 -14.72
N GLU A 605 3.54 15.91 -13.56
CA GLU A 605 3.30 16.98 -12.59
C GLU A 605 4.63 17.55 -12.04
N THR A 606 5.62 16.70 -11.77
CA THR A 606 6.97 17.14 -11.36
C THR A 606 7.64 18.00 -12.44
N MET A 607 7.46 17.66 -13.72
CA MET A 607 7.94 18.48 -14.85
C MET A 607 7.29 19.86 -14.85
N ARG A 608 5.95 19.92 -14.71
CA ARG A 608 5.20 21.20 -14.63
C ARG A 608 5.65 22.06 -13.47
N GLU A 609 5.88 21.46 -12.30
CA GLU A 609 6.41 22.15 -11.12
C GLU A 609 7.83 22.69 -11.31
N SER A 610 8.58 22.18 -12.28
CA SER A 610 9.92 22.66 -12.66
C SER A 610 9.91 23.62 -13.85
N GLY A 611 8.71 23.97 -14.36
CA GLY A 611 8.57 24.81 -15.55
C GLY A 611 8.89 24.09 -16.87
N LEU A 612 8.99 22.76 -16.89
CA LEU A 612 9.12 22.00 -18.14
C LEU A 612 7.76 21.48 -18.61
N ASN A 613 7.60 21.38 -19.93
CA ASN A 613 6.40 20.76 -20.51
C ASN A 613 6.31 19.28 -20.09
N PRO A 614 5.13 18.80 -19.66
CA PRO A 614 4.96 17.43 -19.15
C PRO A 614 5.29 16.35 -20.18
N HIS A 615 5.19 16.65 -21.48
CA HIS A 615 5.46 15.68 -22.55
C HIS A 615 6.95 15.57 -22.92
N LEU A 616 7.82 16.24 -22.19
CA LEU A 616 9.28 16.08 -22.25
C LEU A 616 9.79 14.95 -21.33
N PHE A 617 8.87 14.19 -20.77
CA PHE A 617 9.08 13.05 -19.89
C PHE A 617 8.82 11.73 -20.64
N VAL A 618 9.69 10.73 -20.44
CA VAL A 618 9.51 9.36 -20.94
C VAL A 618 9.76 8.36 -19.80
N MET A 619 9.01 7.27 -19.76
CA MET A 619 9.13 6.25 -18.72
C MET A 619 9.58 4.91 -19.29
N ALA A 620 10.66 4.33 -18.74
CA ALA A 620 11.10 2.97 -19.05
C ALA A 620 10.55 2.01 -18.00
N ASN A 621 9.74 1.02 -18.40
CA ASN A 621 9.13 0.06 -17.49
C ASN A 621 10.05 -1.14 -17.24
N ILE A 622 10.95 -1.00 -16.27
CA ILE A 622 11.93 -2.04 -15.89
C ILE A 622 11.46 -2.92 -14.72
N ARG A 623 10.21 -2.74 -14.25
CA ARG A 623 9.62 -3.57 -13.19
C ARG A 623 8.65 -4.60 -13.74
N ASP A 624 7.47 -4.12 -14.15
CA ASP A 624 6.35 -4.95 -14.56
C ASP A 624 6.68 -5.74 -15.86
N GLN A 625 7.53 -5.17 -16.71
CA GLN A 625 7.98 -5.78 -17.97
C GLN A 625 9.40 -6.35 -17.93
N CYS A 626 10.09 -6.28 -16.78
CA CYS A 626 11.44 -6.81 -16.65
C CYS A 626 11.64 -7.54 -15.32
N SER A 627 11.94 -6.85 -14.21
CA SER A 627 12.34 -7.51 -12.95
C SER A 627 11.33 -8.54 -12.44
N TRP A 628 10.03 -8.24 -12.47
CA TRP A 628 9.00 -9.14 -11.93
C TRP A 628 8.79 -10.42 -12.76
N VAL A 629 9.02 -10.36 -14.07
CA VAL A 629 8.81 -11.49 -14.98
C VAL A 629 10.07 -12.32 -15.22
N HIS A 630 11.24 -11.78 -14.84
CA HIS A 630 12.55 -12.38 -15.07
C HIS A 630 13.30 -12.72 -13.78
N GLN A 631 12.58 -12.99 -12.68
CA GLN A 631 13.17 -13.28 -11.36
C GLN A 631 14.17 -14.45 -11.36
N ARG A 632 14.05 -15.36 -12.34
CA ARG A 632 14.93 -16.53 -12.51
C ARG A 632 16.14 -16.28 -13.40
N ASP A 633 16.22 -15.12 -14.04
CA ASP A 633 17.32 -14.70 -14.91
C ASP A 633 17.74 -13.24 -14.65
N PRO A 634 18.42 -12.97 -13.52
CA PRO A 634 18.88 -11.62 -13.16
C PRO A 634 19.80 -10.96 -14.21
N GLN A 635 20.62 -11.77 -14.89
CA GLN A 635 21.53 -11.25 -15.92
C GLN A 635 20.74 -10.78 -17.14
N GLY A 636 19.87 -11.63 -17.70
CA GLY A 636 19.01 -11.25 -18.82
C GLY A 636 18.05 -10.11 -18.45
N ALA A 637 17.58 -10.04 -17.21
CA ALA A 637 16.80 -8.92 -16.71
C ALA A 637 17.60 -7.60 -16.72
N THR A 638 18.87 -7.64 -16.32
CA THR A 638 19.74 -6.46 -16.31
C THR A 638 20.05 -5.97 -17.71
N GLU A 639 20.41 -6.87 -18.63
CA GLU A 639 20.63 -6.55 -20.04
C GLU A 639 19.38 -5.94 -20.68
N LYS A 640 18.21 -6.57 -20.47
CA LYS A 640 16.93 -6.04 -20.94
C LYS A 640 16.62 -4.65 -20.34
N ALA A 641 16.95 -4.41 -19.07
CA ALA A 641 16.75 -3.10 -18.45
C ALA A 641 17.63 -2.02 -19.10
N GLN A 642 18.86 -2.34 -19.49
CA GLN A 642 19.72 -1.43 -20.26
C GLN A 642 19.09 -1.06 -21.60
N ASP A 643 18.58 -2.05 -22.34
CA ASP A 643 17.93 -1.83 -23.63
C ASP A 643 16.69 -0.95 -23.49
N LEU A 644 15.82 -1.22 -22.51
CA LEU A 644 14.64 -0.41 -22.23
C LEU A 644 14.99 1.05 -21.88
N VAL A 645 16.07 1.27 -21.14
CA VAL A 645 16.57 2.63 -20.84
C VAL A 645 17.13 3.29 -22.09
N ARG A 646 17.91 2.56 -22.91
CA ARG A 646 18.46 3.06 -24.18
C ARG A 646 17.35 3.49 -25.15
N MET A 647 16.32 2.66 -25.30
CA MET A 647 15.11 2.93 -26.07
C MET A 647 14.39 4.21 -25.58
N ALA A 648 14.14 4.31 -24.28
CA ALA A 648 13.47 5.48 -23.69
C ALA A 648 14.27 6.78 -23.85
N VAL A 649 15.60 6.72 -23.70
CA VAL A 649 16.48 7.87 -23.94
C VAL A 649 16.45 8.27 -25.41
N ALA A 650 16.51 7.33 -26.35
CA ALA A 650 16.41 7.61 -27.78
C ALA A 650 15.11 8.35 -28.12
N MET A 651 13.98 7.89 -27.58
CA MET A 651 12.68 8.55 -27.74
C MET A 651 12.65 9.95 -27.09
N ALA A 652 13.19 10.09 -25.87
CA ALA A 652 13.18 11.35 -25.12
C ALA A 652 13.99 12.46 -25.82
N ARG A 653 15.08 12.11 -26.51
CA ARG A 653 15.89 13.08 -27.27
C ARG A 653 15.12 13.79 -28.38
N LEU A 654 14.13 13.11 -28.94
CA LEU A 654 13.26 13.60 -30.01
C LEU A 654 11.92 14.16 -29.49
N ALA A 655 11.64 14.02 -28.20
CA ALA A 655 10.41 14.56 -27.61
C ALA A 655 10.36 16.08 -27.75
N ALA A 656 9.17 16.63 -27.95
CA ALA A 656 8.93 18.07 -28.09
C ALA A 656 7.78 18.51 -27.17
N PRO A 657 7.72 19.79 -26.75
CA PRO A 657 6.62 20.29 -25.95
C PRO A 657 5.29 20.10 -26.67
N LEU A 658 4.31 19.47 -26.01
CA LEU A 658 2.96 19.33 -26.56
C LEU A 658 2.01 20.27 -25.83
N LYS A 659 1.12 20.92 -26.60
CA LYS A 659 0.06 21.76 -26.04
C LYS A 659 -1.15 20.89 -25.71
N SER A 660 -1.60 20.96 -24.47
CA SER A 660 -2.91 20.43 -24.08
C SER A 660 -4.02 21.36 -24.61
N VAL A 661 -5.17 20.77 -24.90
CA VAL A 661 -6.37 21.52 -25.31
C VAL A 661 -7.35 21.49 -24.15
N ALA A 662 -7.80 22.65 -23.68
CA ALA A 662 -8.85 22.74 -22.69
C ALA A 662 -10.20 22.41 -23.33
N LEU A 663 -10.89 21.41 -22.80
CA LEU A 663 -12.21 20.97 -23.25
C LEU A 663 -13.25 21.27 -22.17
N PRO A 664 -14.37 21.94 -22.49
CA PRO A 664 -15.41 22.21 -21.50
C PRO A 664 -15.97 20.90 -20.94
N VAL A 665 -16.45 20.91 -19.70
CA VAL A 665 -17.17 19.78 -19.10
C VAL A 665 -18.66 20.08 -19.08
N THR A 666 -19.46 19.15 -19.60
CA THR A 666 -20.92 19.17 -19.47
C THR A 666 -21.30 18.78 -18.03
N PRO A 667 -21.88 19.68 -17.20
CA PRO A 667 -22.07 19.46 -15.77
C PRO A 667 -23.35 18.67 -15.46
N THR A 668 -23.55 17.55 -16.16
CA THR A 668 -24.68 16.63 -15.98
C THR A 668 -24.20 15.18 -16.02
N ALA A 669 -24.96 14.26 -15.43
CA ALA A 669 -24.60 12.85 -15.35
C ALA A 669 -25.66 11.94 -15.97
N LEU A 670 -25.23 10.82 -16.55
CA LEU A 670 -26.06 9.68 -16.87
C LEU A 670 -25.89 8.60 -15.80
N VAL A 671 -26.99 8.10 -15.25
CA VAL A 671 -26.99 6.95 -14.33
C VAL A 671 -27.80 5.84 -14.95
N MET A 672 -27.21 4.65 -15.09
CA MET A 672 -27.83 3.48 -15.72
C MET A 672 -28.17 2.42 -14.68
N GLY A 673 -29.46 2.11 -14.56
CA GLY A 673 -30.04 1.22 -13.56
C GLY A 673 -30.70 2.01 -12.43
N GLY A 674 -32.01 1.84 -12.26
CA GLY A 674 -32.85 2.45 -11.24
C GLY A 674 -32.99 1.62 -9.97
N GLY A 675 -32.03 0.73 -9.67
CA GLY A 675 -31.93 0.04 -8.38
C GLY A 675 -31.45 0.94 -7.25
N LEU A 676 -31.28 0.38 -6.04
CA LEU A 676 -30.80 1.12 -4.85
C LEU A 676 -29.52 1.94 -5.14
N SER A 677 -28.52 1.33 -5.78
CA SER A 677 -27.26 2.03 -6.08
C SER A 677 -27.43 3.16 -7.08
N GLY A 678 -28.18 2.96 -8.16
CA GLY A 678 -28.37 4.02 -9.16
C GLY A 678 -29.23 5.16 -8.65
N MET A 679 -30.32 4.87 -7.93
CA MET A 679 -31.11 5.91 -7.26
C MET A 679 -30.28 6.70 -6.22
N THR A 680 -29.44 6.00 -5.44
CA THR A 680 -28.54 6.65 -4.47
C THR A 680 -27.52 7.55 -5.18
N ALA A 681 -26.88 7.07 -6.24
CA ALA A 681 -25.93 7.87 -7.01
C ALA A 681 -26.59 9.08 -7.67
N ALA A 682 -27.78 8.90 -8.27
CA ALA A 682 -28.56 9.97 -8.87
C ALA A 682 -28.91 11.06 -7.85
N LEU A 683 -29.42 10.67 -6.67
CA LEU A 683 -29.72 11.61 -5.58
C LEU A 683 -28.46 12.33 -5.10
N ALA A 684 -27.35 11.61 -4.90
CA ALA A 684 -26.11 12.21 -4.40
C ALA A 684 -25.48 13.22 -5.37
N ILE A 685 -25.60 12.98 -6.68
CA ILE A 685 -25.17 13.92 -7.73
C ILE A 685 -26.13 15.11 -7.82
N ALA A 686 -27.44 14.84 -7.74
CA ALA A 686 -28.49 15.85 -7.89
C ALA A 686 -28.60 16.81 -6.70
N ASP A 687 -28.44 16.31 -5.48
CA ASP A 687 -28.39 17.09 -4.23
C ASP A 687 -27.16 18.04 -4.22
N GLN A 688 -26.14 17.73 -5.03
CA GLN A 688 -24.97 18.57 -5.25
C GLN A 688 -25.14 19.62 -6.36
N GLY A 689 -26.34 19.72 -6.94
CA GLY A 689 -26.72 20.74 -7.93
C GLY A 689 -26.55 20.34 -9.40
N PHE A 690 -26.13 19.11 -9.70
CA PHE A 690 -25.94 18.65 -11.09
C PHE A 690 -27.20 17.97 -11.63
N LYS A 691 -27.50 18.14 -12.93
CA LYS A 691 -28.63 17.42 -13.55
C LYS A 691 -28.26 15.97 -13.80
N VAL A 692 -29.23 15.07 -13.62
CA VAL A 692 -29.05 13.63 -13.79
C VAL A 692 -30.14 13.07 -14.70
N CYS A 693 -29.73 12.31 -15.71
CA CYS A 693 -30.60 11.41 -16.45
C CYS A 693 -30.46 10.00 -15.84
N LEU A 694 -31.53 9.50 -15.22
CA LEU A 694 -31.60 8.15 -14.64
C LEU A 694 -32.35 7.24 -15.61
N VAL A 695 -31.68 6.21 -16.13
CA VAL A 695 -32.25 5.26 -17.10
C VAL A 695 -32.50 3.91 -16.41
N GLU A 696 -33.71 3.38 -16.52
CA GLU A 696 -34.13 2.10 -15.98
C GLU A 696 -34.78 1.26 -17.08
N LYS A 697 -34.31 0.02 -17.25
CA LYS A 697 -34.81 -0.91 -18.28
C LYS A 697 -36.21 -1.40 -17.97
N ASP A 698 -36.53 -1.56 -16.68
CA ASP A 698 -37.84 -1.99 -16.22
C ASP A 698 -38.81 -0.80 -16.16
N LYS A 699 -40.12 -1.09 -16.10
CA LYS A 699 -41.16 -0.03 -15.97
C LYS A 699 -41.15 0.66 -14.60
N GLU A 700 -40.44 0.11 -13.63
CA GLU A 700 -40.41 0.60 -12.26
C GLU A 700 -38.99 0.66 -11.69
N LEU A 701 -38.70 1.72 -10.94
CA LEU A 701 -37.47 1.85 -10.16
C LEU A 701 -37.46 0.89 -8.97
N GLY A 702 -36.28 0.46 -8.51
CA GLY A 702 -36.11 -0.29 -7.26
C GLY A 702 -35.23 -1.54 -7.40
N GLY A 703 -35.20 -2.16 -8.58
CA GLY A 703 -34.40 -3.35 -8.85
C GLY A 703 -34.58 -4.44 -7.79
N ASN A 704 -33.47 -5.08 -7.38
CA ASN A 704 -33.50 -6.16 -6.38
C ASN A 704 -34.01 -5.74 -4.99
N LEU A 705 -34.01 -4.44 -4.64
CA LEU A 705 -34.50 -3.98 -3.34
C LEU A 705 -35.99 -4.30 -3.15
N ARG A 706 -36.77 -4.36 -4.23
CA ARG A 706 -38.19 -4.79 -4.22
C ARG A 706 -38.41 -6.21 -3.68
N LYS A 707 -37.37 -7.04 -3.74
CA LYS A 707 -37.44 -8.45 -3.31
C LYS A 707 -37.01 -8.64 -1.84
N LEU A 708 -36.50 -7.59 -1.19
CA LEU A 708 -35.90 -7.66 0.15
C LEU A 708 -36.76 -6.96 1.18
N GLN A 709 -37.07 -7.61 2.30
CA GLN A 709 -37.97 -7.04 3.31
C GLN A 709 -37.21 -6.27 4.40
N LYS A 710 -36.25 -6.92 5.06
CA LYS A 710 -35.51 -6.35 6.19
C LYS A 710 -34.01 -6.55 6.05
N THR A 711 -33.22 -5.70 6.71
CA THR A 711 -31.77 -5.92 6.93
C THR A 711 -31.53 -6.93 8.06
N LEU A 712 -30.27 -7.38 8.20
CA LEU A 712 -29.87 -8.32 9.25
C LEU A 712 -30.18 -7.79 10.66
N ASP A 713 -30.04 -6.49 10.88
CA ASP A 713 -30.34 -5.77 12.12
C ASP A 713 -31.82 -5.32 12.21
N GLY A 714 -32.68 -5.77 11.29
CA GLY A 714 -34.14 -5.63 11.38
C GLY A 714 -34.74 -4.36 10.77
N GLN A 715 -33.96 -3.51 10.10
CA GLN A 715 -34.47 -2.29 9.44
C GLN A 715 -35.36 -2.61 8.24
N ASP A 716 -36.38 -1.78 8.02
CA ASP A 716 -37.33 -1.93 6.91
C ASP A 716 -36.77 -1.41 5.58
N LEU A 717 -36.51 -2.33 4.65
CA LEU A 717 -36.01 -2.02 3.32
C LEU A 717 -37.09 -1.55 2.34
N GLN A 718 -38.37 -1.89 2.59
CA GLN A 718 -39.49 -1.40 1.78
C GLN A 718 -39.82 0.06 2.12
N ALA A 719 -39.64 0.47 3.37
CA ALA A 719 -39.68 1.87 3.77
C ALA A 719 -38.56 2.68 3.10
N LEU A 720 -37.31 2.17 3.12
CA LEU A 720 -36.19 2.79 2.40
C LEU A 720 -36.47 2.93 0.89
N LEU A 721 -36.99 1.86 0.27
CA LEU A 721 -37.33 1.85 -1.15
C LEU A 721 -38.36 2.94 -1.47
N SER A 722 -39.46 2.97 -0.74
CA SER A 722 -40.56 3.94 -0.93
C SER A 722 -40.05 5.38 -0.80
N ALA A 723 -39.26 5.65 0.26
CA ALA A 723 -38.67 6.96 0.50
C ALA A 723 -37.70 7.36 -0.62
N THR A 724 -36.85 6.44 -1.08
CA THR A 724 -35.86 6.70 -2.13
C THR A 724 -36.53 6.98 -3.48
N ILE A 725 -37.53 6.18 -3.87
CA ILE A 725 -38.31 6.42 -5.10
C ILE A 725 -39.03 7.76 -5.03
N GLY A 726 -39.65 8.09 -3.89
CA GLY A 726 -40.32 9.36 -3.69
C GLY A 726 -39.37 10.55 -3.88
N ARG A 727 -38.16 10.47 -3.29
CA ARG A 727 -37.13 11.49 -3.48
C ARG A 727 -36.69 11.61 -4.94
N VAL A 728 -36.42 10.50 -5.62
CA VAL A 728 -36.00 10.50 -7.04
C VAL A 728 -37.05 11.14 -7.94
N ARG A 729 -38.32 10.77 -7.78
CA ARG A 729 -39.42 11.30 -8.61
C ARG A 729 -39.68 12.79 -8.38
N ASN A 730 -39.46 13.28 -7.17
CA ASN A 730 -39.76 14.66 -6.79
C ASN A 730 -38.53 15.59 -6.91
N HIS A 731 -37.34 15.07 -7.26
CA HIS A 731 -36.14 15.89 -7.33
C HIS A 731 -36.05 16.64 -8.66
N SER A 732 -36.00 17.98 -8.62
CA SER A 732 -36.02 18.83 -9.83
C SER A 732 -34.85 18.60 -10.80
N ASN A 733 -33.70 18.17 -10.29
CA ASN A 733 -32.52 17.87 -11.11
C ASN A 733 -32.46 16.43 -11.63
N ILE A 734 -33.43 15.56 -11.35
CA ILE A 734 -33.42 14.17 -11.82
C ILE A 734 -34.52 13.96 -12.85
N GLN A 735 -34.14 13.53 -14.05
CA GLN A 735 -35.05 13.08 -15.08
C GLN A 735 -34.96 11.55 -15.19
N SER A 736 -36.05 10.86 -14.87
CA SER A 736 -36.11 9.39 -14.93
C SER A 736 -36.74 8.90 -16.22
N HIS A 737 -36.06 7.99 -16.93
CA HIS A 737 -36.53 7.27 -18.10
C HIS A 737 -36.69 5.79 -17.75
N VAL A 738 -37.92 5.36 -17.48
CA VAL A 738 -38.27 3.96 -17.17
C VAL A 738 -38.74 3.23 -18.43
N GLY A 739 -38.52 1.92 -18.51
CA GLY A 739 -38.76 1.16 -19.73
C GLY A 739 -37.81 1.56 -20.88
N ALA A 740 -36.67 2.15 -20.55
CA ALA A 740 -35.72 2.69 -21.51
C ALA A 740 -34.33 2.06 -21.32
N ALA A 741 -33.60 1.90 -22.42
CA ALA A 741 -32.24 1.40 -22.43
C ALA A 741 -31.33 2.30 -23.27
N LEU A 742 -30.01 2.22 -23.02
CA LEU A 742 -29.02 2.88 -23.86
C LEU A 742 -29.01 2.23 -25.25
N ARG A 743 -29.19 3.04 -26.29
CA ARG A 743 -29.11 2.59 -27.69
C ARG A 743 -27.75 2.89 -28.29
N GLU A 744 -27.27 4.10 -28.09
CA GLU A 744 -25.99 4.57 -28.64
C GLU A 744 -25.34 5.57 -27.69
N ILE A 745 -24.02 5.53 -27.63
CA ILE A 745 -23.21 6.54 -26.95
C ILE A 745 -22.10 7.04 -27.86
N LYS A 746 -21.92 8.36 -27.88
CA LYS A 746 -20.86 9.07 -28.59
C LYS A 746 -20.16 10.05 -27.65
N GLY A 747 -19.03 10.57 -28.08
CA GLY A 747 -18.26 11.55 -27.33
C GLY A 747 -17.20 10.94 -26.41
N PHE A 748 -16.83 11.68 -25.37
CA PHE A 748 -15.69 11.38 -24.51
C PHE A 748 -15.86 12.00 -23.12
N VAL A 749 -14.93 11.72 -22.19
CA VAL A 749 -14.95 12.25 -20.82
C VAL A 749 -15.30 13.74 -20.79
N GLY A 750 -16.32 14.10 -20.01
CA GLY A 750 -16.84 15.47 -19.92
C GLY A 750 -17.79 15.90 -21.04
N ASN A 751 -17.88 15.17 -22.16
CA ASN A 751 -18.68 15.52 -23.35
C ASN A 751 -19.24 14.27 -24.04
N TYR A 752 -20.03 13.47 -23.33
CA TYR A 752 -20.78 12.36 -23.88
C TYR A 752 -22.15 12.82 -24.39
N GLU A 753 -22.65 12.09 -25.38
CA GLU A 753 -24.03 12.16 -25.84
C GLU A 753 -24.58 10.73 -25.91
N SER A 754 -25.70 10.50 -25.21
CA SER A 754 -26.34 9.19 -25.14
C SER A 754 -27.76 9.26 -25.69
N ALA A 755 -28.04 8.38 -26.65
CA ALA A 755 -29.37 8.16 -27.20
C ALA A 755 -30.04 6.96 -26.52
N LEU A 756 -31.28 7.15 -26.09
CA LEU A 756 -32.08 6.14 -25.40
C LEU A 756 -33.09 5.48 -26.34
N SER A 757 -33.59 4.32 -25.96
CA SER A 757 -34.57 3.55 -26.75
C SER A 757 -35.94 4.23 -26.86
N ASP A 758 -36.27 5.17 -25.97
CA ASP A 758 -37.48 5.99 -26.03
C ASP A 758 -37.34 7.22 -26.94
N GLY A 759 -36.19 7.38 -27.62
CA GLY A 759 -35.89 8.47 -28.53
C GLY A 759 -35.25 9.69 -27.87
N ALA A 760 -35.12 9.72 -26.53
CA ALA A 760 -34.45 10.83 -25.85
C ALA A 760 -32.94 10.84 -26.13
N VAL A 761 -32.36 12.04 -26.27
CA VAL A 761 -30.92 12.25 -26.41
C VAL A 761 -30.46 13.16 -25.28
N PHE A 762 -29.44 12.73 -24.54
CA PHE A 762 -28.94 13.45 -23.37
C PHE A 762 -27.42 13.68 -23.48
N LYS A 763 -27.00 14.94 -23.29
CA LYS A 763 -25.59 15.31 -23.18
C LYS A 763 -25.16 15.29 -21.73
N HIS A 764 -24.00 14.69 -21.44
CA HIS A 764 -23.50 14.53 -20.07
C HIS A 764 -21.99 14.42 -20.00
N GLY A 765 -21.42 14.71 -18.83
CA GLY A 765 -19.99 14.65 -18.60
C GLY A 765 -19.52 13.36 -17.94
N ALA A 766 -20.40 12.67 -17.22
CA ALA A 766 -20.08 11.51 -16.40
C ALA A 766 -21.16 10.42 -16.50
N ILE A 767 -20.75 9.16 -16.37
CA ILE A 767 -21.61 7.98 -16.45
C ILE A 767 -21.44 7.13 -15.20
N VAL A 768 -22.54 6.72 -14.55
CA VAL A 768 -22.54 5.72 -13.47
C VAL A 768 -23.29 4.47 -13.92
N VAL A 769 -22.58 3.34 -13.95
CA VAL A 769 -23.13 2.01 -14.27
C VAL A 769 -23.58 1.33 -12.98
N ALA A 770 -24.89 1.13 -12.83
CA ALA A 770 -25.53 0.53 -11.67
C ALA A 770 -26.62 -0.49 -12.07
N THR A 771 -26.35 -1.29 -13.12
CA THR A 771 -27.29 -2.22 -13.77
C THR A 771 -27.70 -3.44 -12.93
N GLY A 772 -27.08 -3.63 -11.77
CA GLY A 772 -27.45 -4.68 -10.82
C GLY A 772 -26.86 -6.06 -11.15
N ALA A 773 -27.49 -7.09 -10.59
CA ALA A 773 -27.16 -8.51 -10.80
C ALA A 773 -28.44 -9.35 -10.66
N LEU A 774 -28.38 -10.61 -11.02
CA LEU A 774 -29.50 -11.55 -11.00
C LEU A 774 -29.33 -12.59 -9.88
N GLU A 775 -30.45 -13.09 -9.36
CA GLU A 775 -30.46 -14.28 -8.50
C GLU A 775 -30.23 -15.51 -9.38
N TYR A 776 -29.25 -16.35 -9.01
CA TYR A 776 -29.04 -17.63 -9.66
C TYR A 776 -30.29 -18.50 -9.52
N GLN A 777 -30.73 -19.09 -10.63
CA GLN A 777 -31.81 -20.08 -10.67
C GLN A 777 -31.19 -21.48 -10.63
N PRO A 778 -31.28 -22.22 -9.49
CA PRO A 778 -30.63 -23.51 -9.35
C PRO A 778 -31.18 -24.55 -10.33
N LYS A 779 -30.29 -25.43 -10.80
CA LYS A 779 -30.67 -26.63 -11.56
C LYS A 779 -30.50 -27.90 -10.72
N GLU A 780 -29.73 -27.79 -9.65
CA GLU A 780 -29.45 -28.78 -8.64
C GLU A 780 -30.53 -28.82 -7.54
N TYR A 781 -30.46 -29.85 -6.69
CA TYR A 781 -31.29 -30.02 -5.49
C TYR A 781 -32.81 -29.98 -5.72
N GLY A 782 -33.29 -30.32 -6.92
CA GLY A 782 -34.73 -30.41 -7.20
C GLY A 782 -35.48 -29.08 -7.25
N PHE A 783 -34.77 -27.95 -7.35
CA PHE A 783 -35.41 -26.64 -7.49
C PHE A 783 -36.32 -26.58 -8.73
N GLY A 784 -37.54 -26.06 -8.57
CA GLY A 784 -38.57 -26.05 -9.60
C GLY A 784 -39.27 -27.40 -9.85
N GLN A 785 -38.75 -28.50 -9.31
CA GLN A 785 -39.35 -29.84 -9.44
C GLN A 785 -40.21 -30.21 -8.23
N HIS A 786 -39.93 -29.62 -7.05
CA HIS A 786 -40.66 -29.87 -5.81
C HIS A 786 -41.10 -28.56 -5.13
N LYS A 787 -42.37 -28.50 -4.69
CA LYS A 787 -43.01 -27.25 -4.18
C LYS A 787 -42.45 -26.72 -2.86
N ASN A 788 -41.82 -27.58 -2.06
CA ASN A 788 -41.22 -27.21 -0.77
C ASN A 788 -39.72 -26.88 -0.88
N ILE A 789 -39.18 -26.82 -2.10
CA ILE A 789 -37.80 -26.40 -2.35
C ILE A 789 -37.84 -24.96 -2.86
N ILE A 790 -37.34 -24.02 -2.05
CA ILE A 790 -37.44 -22.57 -2.33
C ILE A 790 -36.08 -21.89 -2.18
N THR A 791 -35.95 -20.63 -2.62
CA THR A 791 -34.74 -19.84 -2.38
C THR A 791 -34.83 -19.03 -1.09
N GLN A 792 -33.69 -18.52 -0.62
CA GLN A 792 -33.65 -17.61 0.54
C GLN A 792 -34.44 -16.31 0.34
N LEU A 793 -34.51 -15.78 -0.88
CA LEU A 793 -35.31 -14.59 -1.18
C LEU A 793 -36.81 -14.89 -1.06
N GLU A 794 -37.24 -16.04 -1.58
CA GLU A 794 -38.61 -16.50 -1.48
C GLU A 794 -39.01 -16.77 -0.01
N LEU A 795 -38.14 -17.44 0.76
CA LEU A 795 -38.37 -17.64 2.20
C LEU A 795 -38.55 -16.30 2.91
N GLY A 796 -37.65 -15.35 2.69
CA GLY A 796 -37.72 -14.03 3.32
C GLY A 796 -39.03 -13.30 3.04
N ARG A 797 -39.58 -13.42 1.82
CA ARG A 797 -40.89 -12.85 1.48
C ARG A 797 -42.02 -13.57 2.22
N ARG A 798 -42.00 -14.91 2.22
CA ARG A 798 -43.05 -15.72 2.87
C ARG A 798 -43.07 -15.54 4.38
N LEU A 799 -41.93 -15.34 5.03
CA LEU A 799 -41.86 -15.08 6.47
C LEU A 799 -42.57 -13.78 6.87
N GLU A 800 -42.54 -12.75 6.02
CA GLU A 800 -43.24 -11.48 6.30
C GLU A 800 -44.71 -11.51 5.87
N GLN A 801 -45.07 -12.32 4.86
CA GLN A 801 -46.46 -12.52 4.44
C GLN A 801 -47.22 -13.54 5.30
N GLY A 802 -46.49 -14.35 6.08
CA GLY A 802 -47.02 -15.52 6.80
C GLY A 802 -46.86 -16.81 5.99
N LEU A 803 -46.26 -17.84 6.60
CA LEU A 803 -46.22 -19.17 6.02
C LEU A 803 -47.61 -19.83 6.12
N LYS A 804 -48.01 -20.52 5.05
CA LYS A 804 -49.31 -21.23 5.01
C LYS A 804 -49.40 -22.36 6.04
N ASN A 805 -48.29 -23.04 6.28
CA ASN A 805 -48.15 -24.12 7.25
C ASN A 805 -46.95 -23.80 8.16
N GLU A 806 -47.08 -24.10 9.45
CA GLU A 806 -45.97 -24.02 10.41
C GLU A 806 -44.94 -25.11 10.10
N PRO A 807 -43.68 -24.75 9.77
CA PRO A 807 -42.65 -25.74 9.50
C PRO A 807 -42.12 -26.31 10.82
N SER A 808 -42.15 -27.63 10.96
CA SER A 808 -41.50 -28.34 12.07
C SER A 808 -40.01 -28.53 11.81
N SER A 809 -39.60 -28.71 10.55
CA SER A 809 -38.19 -28.84 10.15
C SER A 809 -37.85 -28.02 8.89
N VAL A 810 -36.74 -27.27 8.95
CA VAL A 810 -36.20 -26.46 7.85
C VAL A 810 -34.73 -26.76 7.66
N VAL A 811 -34.33 -27.08 6.43
CA VAL A 811 -32.91 -27.25 6.07
C VAL A 811 -32.53 -26.16 5.06
N MET A 812 -31.39 -25.50 5.28
CA MET A 812 -30.83 -24.49 4.38
C MET A 812 -29.51 -24.99 3.80
N ILE A 813 -29.35 -24.98 2.47
CA ILE A 813 -28.10 -25.36 1.80
C ILE A 813 -27.37 -24.10 1.33
N GLN A 814 -26.14 -23.90 1.80
CA GLN A 814 -25.30 -22.77 1.41
C GLN A 814 -24.56 -22.99 0.09
N CYS A 815 -24.11 -21.88 -0.51
CA CYS A 815 -23.24 -21.86 -1.69
C CYS A 815 -23.86 -22.46 -2.97
N VAL A 816 -25.18 -22.47 -3.11
CA VAL A 816 -25.87 -23.01 -4.30
C VAL A 816 -25.58 -22.10 -5.51
N GLY A 817 -24.84 -22.62 -6.50
CA GLY A 817 -24.38 -21.86 -7.67
C GLY A 817 -23.24 -20.87 -7.40
N SER A 818 -22.46 -21.05 -6.34
CA SER A 818 -21.30 -20.20 -6.01
C SER A 818 -20.15 -21.01 -5.40
N ARG A 819 -18.92 -20.51 -5.55
CA ARG A 819 -17.68 -21.15 -5.03
C ARG A 819 -17.44 -22.55 -5.60
N GLU A 820 -17.83 -22.76 -6.84
CA GLU A 820 -17.62 -23.98 -7.61
C GLU A 820 -17.55 -23.63 -9.10
N GLU A 821 -16.84 -24.42 -9.92
CA GLU A 821 -16.79 -24.18 -11.36
C GLU A 821 -18.19 -24.22 -12.00
N PRO A 822 -18.53 -23.31 -12.92
CA PRO A 822 -17.67 -22.27 -13.53
C PRO A 822 -17.60 -20.93 -12.77
N ARG A 823 -18.13 -20.86 -11.54
CA ARG A 823 -18.30 -19.64 -10.72
C ARG A 823 -17.51 -19.72 -9.42
N LEU A 824 -16.19 -19.59 -9.52
CA LEU A 824 -15.26 -19.66 -8.39
C LEU A 824 -15.18 -18.34 -7.59
N TYR A 825 -16.33 -17.84 -7.13
CA TYR A 825 -16.43 -16.65 -6.29
C TYR A 825 -17.56 -16.74 -5.25
N CYS A 826 -17.45 -15.91 -4.21
CA CYS A 826 -18.47 -15.75 -3.18
C CYS A 826 -19.58 -14.80 -3.62
N SER A 827 -20.83 -15.19 -3.39
CA SER A 827 -21.98 -14.28 -3.54
C SER A 827 -22.20 -13.33 -2.37
N ARG A 828 -21.31 -13.35 -1.36
CA ARG A 828 -21.16 -12.40 -0.24
C ARG A 828 -22.33 -12.25 0.74
N VAL A 829 -23.59 -12.39 0.31
CA VAL A 829 -24.79 -12.11 1.11
C VAL A 829 -25.52 -13.37 1.60
N CYS A 830 -25.31 -14.52 0.96
CA CYS A 830 -26.07 -15.75 1.19
C CYS A 830 -25.97 -16.29 2.63
N CYS A 831 -24.79 -16.21 3.26
CA CYS A 831 -24.62 -16.62 4.67
C CYS A 831 -25.36 -15.69 5.63
N SER A 832 -25.25 -14.38 5.45
CA SER A 832 -25.95 -13.41 6.31
C SER A 832 -27.47 -13.51 6.15
N LYS A 833 -27.95 -13.76 4.92
CA LYS A 833 -29.38 -13.94 4.66
C LYS A 833 -29.93 -15.24 5.29
N ALA A 834 -29.17 -16.33 5.24
CA ALA A 834 -29.54 -17.58 5.89
C ALA A 834 -29.65 -17.41 7.41
N VAL A 835 -28.65 -16.78 8.04
CA VAL A 835 -28.66 -16.46 9.48
C VAL A 835 -29.85 -15.58 9.84
N GLN A 836 -30.11 -14.51 9.07
CA GLN A 836 -31.26 -13.63 9.28
C GLN A 836 -32.59 -14.40 9.26
N ASN A 837 -32.80 -15.21 8.22
CA ASN A 837 -34.03 -15.97 8.07
C ASN A 837 -34.15 -17.09 9.13
N ALA A 838 -33.04 -17.67 9.57
CA ALA A 838 -33.02 -18.68 10.64
C ALA A 838 -33.42 -18.07 11.99
N ILE A 839 -32.86 -16.92 12.37
CA ILE A 839 -33.28 -16.16 13.57
C ILE A 839 -34.77 -15.81 13.46
N ARG A 840 -35.21 -15.33 12.29
CA ARG A 840 -36.62 -15.00 12.08
C ARG A 840 -37.54 -16.22 12.22
N LEU A 841 -37.12 -17.38 11.72
CA LEU A 841 -37.82 -18.65 11.89
C LEU A 841 -37.92 -19.03 13.37
N LYS A 842 -36.82 -18.98 14.13
CA LYS A 842 -36.85 -19.31 15.57
C LYS A 842 -37.67 -18.31 16.39
N ALA A 843 -37.70 -17.04 15.99
CA ALA A 843 -38.56 -16.05 16.61
C ALA A 843 -40.06 -16.29 16.37
N LEU A 844 -40.43 -16.80 15.18
CA LEU A 844 -41.83 -17.10 14.84
C LEU A 844 -42.27 -18.50 15.30
N TYR A 845 -41.37 -19.47 15.19
CA TYR A 845 -41.59 -20.90 15.43
C TYR A 845 -40.45 -21.44 16.31
N PRO A 846 -40.46 -21.17 17.64
CA PRO A 846 -39.34 -21.50 18.52
C PRO A 846 -38.96 -22.99 18.54
N ARG A 847 -39.94 -23.87 18.31
CA ARG A 847 -39.77 -25.33 18.29
C ARG A 847 -39.33 -25.89 16.94
N ALA A 848 -39.29 -25.09 15.88
CA ALA A 848 -38.83 -25.56 14.58
C ALA A 848 -37.35 -25.99 14.66
N ASP A 849 -37.07 -27.16 14.08
CA ASP A 849 -35.72 -27.66 13.89
C ASP A 849 -35.13 -26.99 12.64
N VAL A 850 -34.04 -26.23 12.81
CA VAL A 850 -33.46 -25.43 11.71
C VAL A 850 -32.01 -25.82 11.54
N HIS A 851 -31.68 -26.38 10.37
CA HIS A 851 -30.34 -26.78 10.00
C HIS A 851 -29.80 -25.90 8.87
N VAL A 852 -28.54 -25.50 8.98
CA VAL A 852 -27.81 -24.80 7.92
C VAL A 852 -26.60 -25.63 7.52
N LEU A 853 -26.63 -26.18 6.31
CA LEU A 853 -25.56 -26.95 5.71
C LEU A 853 -24.61 -25.99 4.99
N TYR A 854 -23.34 -25.93 5.40
CA TYR A 854 -22.41 -24.91 4.93
C TYR A 854 -21.01 -25.45 4.63
N ARG A 855 -20.19 -24.62 3.96
CA ARG A 855 -18.76 -24.89 3.77
C ARG A 855 -17.91 -23.98 4.67
N ASP A 856 -18.13 -22.68 4.55
CA ASP A 856 -17.56 -21.65 5.41
C ASP A 856 -18.64 -20.63 5.75
N MET A 857 -18.83 -20.31 7.03
CA MET A 857 -19.75 -19.25 7.44
C MET A 857 -19.09 -17.89 7.27
N ARG A 858 -19.60 -17.10 6.32
CA ARG A 858 -19.06 -15.78 5.96
C ARG A 858 -19.89 -14.62 6.52
N THR A 859 -20.16 -14.66 7.82
CA THR A 859 -20.73 -13.54 8.61
C THR A 859 -19.63 -12.61 9.13
N TYR A 860 -18.91 -11.97 8.20
CA TYR A 860 -17.74 -11.14 8.51
C TYR A 860 -18.08 -9.83 9.23
N GLY A 861 -17.06 -9.20 9.83
CA GLY A 861 -17.22 -7.93 10.54
C GLY A 861 -18.15 -8.05 11.73
N LEU A 862 -18.99 -7.02 11.86
CA LEU A 862 -20.03 -6.91 12.88
C LEU A 862 -21.26 -7.79 12.60
N ARG A 863 -21.21 -8.67 11.59
CA ARG A 863 -22.26 -9.65 11.29
C ARG A 863 -22.07 -10.95 12.06
N GLU A 864 -20.89 -11.20 12.64
CA GLU A 864 -20.59 -12.41 13.40
C GLU A 864 -21.47 -12.60 14.65
N PRO A 865 -21.82 -11.55 15.42
CA PRO A 865 -22.70 -11.72 16.57
C PRO A 865 -24.07 -12.31 16.23
N TYR A 866 -24.60 -12.06 15.02
CA TYR A 866 -25.85 -12.67 14.57
C TYR A 866 -25.69 -14.17 14.29
N TYR A 867 -24.51 -14.59 13.85
CA TYR A 867 -24.22 -16.02 13.70
C TYR A 867 -24.16 -16.71 15.06
N ALA A 868 -23.54 -16.08 16.06
CA ALA A 868 -23.56 -16.56 17.43
C ALA A 868 -24.99 -16.62 18.00
N ASP A 869 -25.77 -15.55 17.83
CA ASP A 869 -27.18 -15.48 18.27
C ASP A 869 -28.05 -16.59 17.64
N ALA A 870 -27.89 -16.86 16.35
CA ALA A 870 -28.60 -17.97 15.70
C ALA A 870 -28.27 -19.33 16.35
N ARG A 871 -27.00 -19.56 16.72
CA ARG A 871 -26.59 -20.79 17.42
C ARG A 871 -27.16 -20.86 18.83
N ASP A 872 -27.16 -19.74 19.56
CA ASP A 872 -27.73 -19.66 20.91
C ASP A 872 -29.24 -19.90 20.91
N GLN A 873 -29.93 -19.56 19.83
CA GLN A 873 -31.35 -19.88 19.61
C GLN A 873 -31.58 -21.35 19.20
N GLY A 874 -30.53 -22.17 19.06
CA GLY A 874 -30.63 -23.59 18.72
C GLY A 874 -30.72 -23.89 17.23
N VAL A 875 -30.24 -22.99 16.36
CA VAL A 875 -30.01 -23.32 14.93
C VAL A 875 -28.76 -24.19 14.82
N LEU A 876 -28.88 -25.32 14.12
CA LEU A 876 -27.80 -26.28 13.91
C LEU A 876 -27.03 -25.96 12.63
N PHE A 877 -25.70 -26.02 12.70
CA PHE A 877 -24.82 -25.71 11.57
C PHE A 877 -23.91 -26.90 11.30
N THR A 878 -24.07 -27.52 10.13
CA THR A 878 -23.29 -28.69 9.72
C THR A 878 -22.40 -28.32 8.55
N ARG A 879 -21.08 -28.50 8.72
CA ARG A 879 -20.12 -28.26 7.64
C ARG A 879 -20.07 -29.46 6.71
N PHE A 880 -19.97 -29.23 5.40
CA PHE A 880 -19.72 -30.26 4.39
C PHE A 880 -18.56 -29.85 3.47
N ASP A 881 -17.93 -30.83 2.84
CA ASP A 881 -16.88 -30.61 1.85
C ASP A 881 -17.42 -30.69 0.41
N LEU A 882 -16.75 -29.99 -0.51
CA LEU A 882 -17.20 -29.94 -1.91
C LEU A 882 -17.18 -31.31 -2.60
N SER A 883 -16.32 -32.23 -2.15
CA SER A 883 -16.24 -33.62 -2.60
C SER A 883 -17.35 -34.51 -2.02
N ALA A 884 -18.02 -34.08 -0.96
CA ALA A 884 -19.09 -34.79 -0.27
C ALA A 884 -20.30 -33.85 -0.07
N ARG A 885 -20.90 -33.43 -1.18
CA ARG A 885 -22.03 -32.49 -1.19
C ARG A 885 -23.28 -33.13 -0.59
N PRO A 886 -24.21 -32.34 -0.01
CA PRO A 886 -25.52 -32.85 0.37
C PRO A 886 -26.22 -33.47 -0.82
N GLU A 887 -26.91 -34.58 -0.63
CA GLU A 887 -27.75 -35.22 -1.63
C GLU A 887 -29.22 -34.99 -1.29
N VAL A 888 -30.04 -34.66 -2.29
CA VAL A 888 -31.46 -34.35 -2.09
C VAL A 888 -32.30 -35.29 -2.93
N THR A 889 -33.17 -36.06 -2.27
CA THR A 889 -34.11 -36.99 -2.91
C THR A 889 -35.54 -36.74 -2.40
N TRP A 890 -36.54 -37.25 -3.11
CA TRP A 890 -37.94 -37.16 -2.67
C TRP A 890 -38.77 -38.29 -3.30
N ASN A 891 -39.75 -38.80 -2.56
CA ASN A 891 -40.60 -39.91 -3.01
C ASN A 891 -41.83 -39.38 -3.77
N GLY A 892 -41.74 -39.31 -5.11
CA GLY A 892 -42.84 -38.86 -5.99
C GLY A 892 -43.16 -37.36 -5.89
N LYS A 893 -44.13 -36.84 -6.67
CA LYS A 893 -44.43 -35.38 -6.76
C LYS A 893 -44.96 -34.73 -5.46
N GLY A 894 -45.20 -35.51 -4.39
CA GLY A 894 -45.78 -35.02 -3.12
C GLY A 894 -45.10 -35.51 -1.85
N GLY A 895 -44.02 -36.31 -1.92
CA GLY A 895 -43.26 -36.75 -0.75
C GLY A 895 -42.33 -35.66 -0.23
N ALA A 896 -42.10 -35.62 1.09
CA ALA A 896 -41.17 -34.67 1.70
C ALA A 896 -39.75 -34.84 1.12
N PRO A 897 -39.00 -33.74 0.92
CA PRO A 897 -37.60 -33.85 0.53
C PRO A 897 -36.78 -34.47 1.66
N THR A 898 -35.87 -35.36 1.30
CA THR A 898 -34.88 -35.97 2.18
C THR A 898 -33.50 -35.44 1.79
N VAL A 899 -32.73 -34.97 2.77
CA VAL A 899 -31.38 -34.42 2.59
C VAL A 899 -30.38 -35.31 3.32
N SER A 900 -29.45 -35.91 2.58
CA SER A 900 -28.36 -36.71 3.15
C SER A 900 -27.06 -35.91 3.12
N VAL A 901 -26.35 -35.81 4.24
CA VAL A 901 -25.09 -35.06 4.33
C VAL A 901 -24.11 -35.78 5.25
N LYS A 902 -22.84 -35.85 4.86
CA LYS A 902 -21.78 -36.43 5.71
C LYS A 902 -21.28 -35.36 6.70
N ASP A 903 -21.41 -35.64 7.99
CA ASP A 903 -20.83 -34.80 9.03
C ASP A 903 -19.36 -35.19 9.26
N PRO A 904 -18.40 -34.25 9.11
CA PRO A 904 -16.98 -34.57 9.24
C PRO A 904 -16.57 -34.94 10.67
N ILE A 905 -17.24 -34.39 11.69
CA ILE A 905 -16.92 -34.58 13.10
C ILE A 905 -17.43 -35.95 13.58
N LEU A 906 -18.66 -36.30 13.24
CA LEU A 906 -19.26 -37.60 13.58
C LEU A 906 -18.72 -38.73 12.70
N GLY A 907 -18.22 -38.41 11.51
CA GLY A 907 -17.81 -39.39 10.50
C GLY A 907 -18.97 -40.21 9.94
N GLN A 908 -20.21 -39.75 10.12
CA GLN A 908 -21.45 -40.43 9.73
C GLN A 908 -22.26 -39.60 8.73
N THR A 909 -23.08 -40.27 7.93
CA THR A 909 -24.07 -39.62 7.07
C THR A 909 -25.35 -39.38 7.86
N MET A 910 -25.72 -38.11 8.00
CA MET A 910 -26.99 -37.68 8.59
C MET A 910 -28.05 -37.59 7.50
N THR A 911 -29.26 -38.06 7.81
CA THR A 911 -30.44 -37.94 6.95
C THR A 911 -31.44 -37.01 7.62
N LEU A 912 -31.81 -35.94 6.94
CA LEU A 912 -32.75 -34.91 7.39
C LEU A 912 -34.00 -34.93 6.51
N GLU A 913 -35.18 -34.82 7.10
CA GLU A 913 -36.47 -34.83 6.37
C GLU A 913 -37.21 -33.48 6.55
N PRO A 914 -36.73 -32.39 5.93
CA PRO A 914 -37.32 -31.07 6.13
C PRO A 914 -38.71 -30.92 5.51
N ASP A 915 -39.59 -30.19 6.20
CA ASP A 915 -40.83 -29.66 5.61
C ASP A 915 -40.52 -28.63 4.52
N LEU A 916 -39.41 -27.90 4.69
CA LEU A 916 -38.95 -26.85 3.79
C LEU A 916 -37.45 -26.93 3.56
N LEU A 917 -37.05 -27.12 2.31
CA LEU A 917 -35.66 -27.04 1.88
C LEU A 917 -35.40 -25.68 1.23
N VAL A 918 -34.40 -24.97 1.75
CA VAL A 918 -34.12 -23.58 1.37
C VAL A 918 -32.74 -23.50 0.74
N LEU A 919 -32.68 -23.07 -0.51
CA LEU A 919 -31.44 -22.93 -1.26
C LEU A 919 -30.91 -21.50 -1.13
N SER A 920 -29.72 -21.34 -0.57
CA SER A 920 -29.02 -20.06 -0.47
C SER A 920 -28.26 -19.80 -1.76
N THR A 921 -29.02 -19.37 -2.77
CA THR A 921 -28.60 -19.15 -4.14
C THR A 921 -27.58 -18.01 -4.28
N GLY A 922 -26.69 -18.17 -5.26
CA GLY A 922 -25.72 -17.16 -5.64
C GLY A 922 -26.30 -15.95 -6.37
N MET A 923 -25.48 -14.92 -6.53
CA MET A 923 -25.71 -13.77 -7.40
C MET A 923 -24.85 -13.89 -8.64
N ILE A 924 -25.45 -13.73 -9.82
CA ILE A 924 -24.76 -13.80 -11.11
C ILE A 924 -24.89 -12.48 -11.86
N ALA A 925 -23.89 -12.15 -12.67
CA ALA A 925 -24.00 -11.05 -13.62
C ALA A 925 -25.04 -11.36 -14.70
N ASP A 926 -25.68 -10.31 -15.22
CA ASP A 926 -26.44 -10.40 -16.47
C ASP A 926 -25.45 -10.34 -17.64
N SER A 927 -24.72 -11.43 -17.88
CA SER A 927 -23.52 -11.42 -18.73
C SER A 927 -23.78 -10.95 -20.16
N GLU A 928 -24.94 -11.26 -20.73
CA GLU A 928 -25.31 -10.81 -22.08
C GLU A 928 -25.56 -9.30 -22.12
N ALA A 929 -26.37 -8.79 -21.18
CA ALA A 929 -26.65 -7.35 -21.09
C ALA A 929 -25.39 -6.55 -20.73
N ASN A 930 -24.57 -7.08 -19.82
CA ASN A 930 -23.31 -6.47 -19.43
C ASN A 930 -22.30 -6.47 -20.58
N ASP A 931 -22.18 -7.55 -21.37
CA ASP A 931 -21.28 -7.61 -22.53
C ASP A 931 -21.69 -6.58 -23.61
N ALA A 932 -22.97 -6.51 -23.93
CA ALA A 932 -23.50 -5.51 -24.84
C ALA A 932 -23.20 -4.07 -24.37
N LEU A 933 -23.45 -3.78 -23.09
CA LEU A 933 -23.19 -2.47 -22.50
C LEU A 933 -21.69 -2.16 -22.40
N ALA A 934 -20.88 -3.14 -22.01
CA ALA A 934 -19.42 -3.02 -21.88
C ALA A 934 -18.77 -2.67 -23.22
N LYS A 935 -19.23 -3.29 -24.32
CA LYS A 935 -18.79 -2.96 -25.70
C LYS A 935 -19.14 -1.53 -26.09
N GLN A 936 -20.36 -1.08 -25.77
CA GLN A 936 -20.78 0.30 -26.05
C GLN A 936 -19.97 1.33 -25.25
N LEU A 937 -19.75 1.08 -23.96
CA LEU A 937 -18.98 1.97 -23.06
C LEU A 937 -17.47 1.81 -23.21
N LYS A 938 -16.99 0.79 -23.91
CA LYS A 938 -15.57 0.41 -24.02
C LYS A 938 -14.93 0.20 -22.65
N VAL A 939 -15.58 -0.59 -21.80
CA VAL A 939 -15.07 -0.93 -20.44
C VAL A 939 -14.95 -2.45 -20.29
N PRO A 940 -13.99 -2.96 -19.49
CA PRO A 940 -13.78 -4.39 -19.35
C PRO A 940 -14.78 -5.06 -18.40
N LEU A 941 -15.05 -6.34 -18.67
CA LEU A 941 -15.67 -7.27 -17.73
C LEU A 941 -14.62 -8.25 -17.21
N ASN A 942 -14.84 -8.78 -16.01
CA ASN A 942 -14.09 -9.94 -15.54
C ASN A 942 -14.65 -11.24 -16.14
N GLN A 943 -13.98 -12.36 -15.85
CA GLN A 943 -14.36 -13.68 -16.38
C GLN A 943 -15.77 -14.13 -15.96
N ASP A 944 -16.32 -13.55 -14.88
CA ASP A 944 -17.64 -13.88 -14.34
C ASP A 944 -18.77 -12.98 -14.89
N GLY A 945 -18.45 -12.07 -15.82
CA GLY A 945 -19.40 -11.15 -16.45
C GLY A 945 -19.70 -9.88 -15.64
N PHE A 946 -19.03 -9.64 -14.51
CA PHE A 946 -19.14 -8.40 -13.75
C PHE A 946 -18.19 -7.33 -14.31
N PHE A 947 -18.54 -6.06 -14.13
CA PHE A 947 -17.71 -4.93 -14.55
C PHE A 947 -16.39 -4.90 -13.77
N LEU A 948 -15.26 -4.75 -14.48
CA LEU A 948 -13.93 -4.69 -13.89
C LEU A 948 -13.50 -3.24 -13.64
N GLU A 949 -13.21 -2.93 -12.39
CA GLU A 949 -12.71 -1.63 -11.95
C GLU A 949 -11.29 -1.33 -12.47
N ALA A 950 -10.89 -0.05 -12.46
CA ALA A 950 -9.58 0.40 -12.90
C ALA A 950 -8.45 -0.15 -12.02
N HIS A 951 -8.68 -0.18 -10.70
CA HIS A 951 -7.73 -0.73 -9.74
C HIS A 951 -8.43 -1.10 -8.42
N VAL A 952 -8.32 -2.37 -8.01
CA VAL A 952 -9.02 -2.94 -6.84
C VAL A 952 -8.87 -2.14 -5.54
N LYS A 953 -7.67 -1.60 -5.24
CA LYS A 953 -7.44 -0.75 -4.05
C LYS A 953 -7.64 0.75 -4.27
N LEU A 954 -6.99 1.33 -5.28
CA LEU A 954 -6.88 2.79 -5.45
C LEU A 954 -8.07 3.42 -6.17
N ARG A 955 -8.70 2.70 -7.11
CA ARG A 955 -9.81 3.20 -7.95
C ARG A 955 -10.94 2.15 -8.02
N PRO A 956 -11.55 1.76 -6.88
CA PRO A 956 -12.48 0.63 -6.80
C PRO A 956 -13.88 0.91 -7.41
N VAL A 957 -14.15 2.14 -7.84
CA VAL A 957 -15.45 2.57 -8.41
C VAL A 957 -15.31 3.22 -9.78
N GLU A 958 -14.09 3.29 -10.33
CA GLU A 958 -13.82 3.90 -11.63
C GLU A 958 -13.47 2.82 -12.65
N PHE A 959 -13.71 3.07 -13.92
CA PHE A 959 -13.15 2.27 -15.02
C PHE A 959 -11.80 2.83 -15.48
N ALA A 960 -11.06 2.03 -16.25
CA ALA A 960 -9.88 2.52 -16.96
C ALA A 960 -10.24 3.62 -18.00
N THR A 961 -11.47 3.57 -18.51
CA THR A 961 -12.07 4.63 -19.33
C THR A 961 -12.56 5.76 -18.43
N ASP A 962 -11.93 6.93 -18.53
CA ASP A 962 -12.25 8.09 -17.67
C ASP A 962 -13.69 8.57 -17.84
N GLY A 963 -14.25 9.12 -16.76
CA GLY A 963 -15.62 9.63 -16.72
C GLY A 963 -16.72 8.58 -16.60
N ILE A 964 -16.34 7.29 -16.55
CA ILE A 964 -17.26 6.18 -16.35
C ILE A 964 -16.96 5.51 -15.00
N TYR A 965 -18.00 5.29 -14.21
CA TYR A 965 -17.95 4.76 -12.85
C TYR A 965 -18.88 3.56 -12.70
N VAL A 966 -18.64 2.71 -11.70
CA VAL A 966 -19.46 1.53 -11.41
C VAL A 966 -19.90 1.51 -9.95
N ALA A 967 -21.14 1.09 -9.71
CA ALA A 967 -21.70 0.98 -8.37
C ALA A 967 -22.63 -0.23 -8.21
N GLY A 968 -22.69 -0.75 -6.98
CA GLY A 968 -23.65 -1.78 -6.60
C GLY A 968 -23.32 -3.15 -7.16
N LEU A 969 -24.37 -3.94 -7.40
CA LEU A 969 -24.23 -5.33 -7.82
C LEU A 969 -23.64 -5.49 -9.23
N ALA A 970 -23.64 -4.44 -10.06
CA ALA A 970 -22.99 -4.44 -11.37
C ALA A 970 -21.47 -4.69 -11.27
N HIS A 971 -20.86 -4.25 -10.16
CA HIS A 971 -19.43 -4.43 -9.91
C HIS A 971 -19.08 -5.81 -9.33
N ALA A 972 -19.90 -6.32 -8.43
CA ALA A 972 -19.77 -7.62 -7.74
C ALA A 972 -20.92 -7.80 -6.73
N PRO A 973 -21.23 -9.04 -6.28
CA PRO A 973 -22.17 -9.29 -5.18
C PRO A 973 -21.82 -8.52 -3.92
N LYS A 974 -22.81 -7.88 -3.27
CA LYS A 974 -22.65 -7.09 -2.03
C LYS A 974 -23.99 -6.79 -1.35
N SER A 975 -23.93 -6.41 -0.09
CA SER A 975 -25.11 -6.04 0.71
C SER A 975 -25.67 -4.66 0.34
N ALA A 976 -26.83 -4.30 0.91
CA ALA A 976 -27.49 -3.01 0.66
C ALA A 976 -26.67 -1.82 1.19
N ASP A 977 -26.07 -1.95 2.38
CA ASP A 977 -25.20 -0.94 2.97
C ASP A 977 -23.92 -0.73 2.14
N GLU A 978 -23.26 -1.82 1.73
CA GLU A 978 -22.09 -1.77 0.86
C GLU A 978 -22.42 -1.19 -0.53
N SER A 979 -23.59 -1.53 -1.08
CA SER A 979 -24.10 -0.98 -2.35
C SER A 979 -24.37 0.51 -2.29
N THR A 980 -24.85 1.00 -1.13
CA THR A 980 -25.12 2.41 -0.87
C THR A 980 -23.81 3.18 -0.74
N ALA A 981 -22.85 2.66 0.03
CA ALA A 981 -21.52 3.26 0.14
C ALA A 981 -20.81 3.32 -1.22
N GLN A 982 -20.85 2.26 -2.03
CA GLN A 982 -20.23 2.28 -3.36
C GLN A 982 -20.90 3.27 -4.32
N ALA A 983 -22.23 3.43 -4.24
CA ALA A 983 -22.96 4.42 -5.04
C ALA A 983 -22.58 5.86 -4.68
N LEU A 984 -22.46 6.17 -3.38
CA LEU A 984 -21.98 7.47 -2.90
C LEU A 984 -20.53 7.72 -3.34
N ALA A 985 -19.68 6.69 -3.32
CA ALA A 985 -18.31 6.80 -3.80
C ALA A 985 -18.28 7.11 -5.31
N ALA A 986 -19.03 6.37 -6.14
CA ALA A 986 -19.14 6.63 -7.57
C ALA A 986 -19.67 8.04 -7.86
N ALA A 987 -20.71 8.49 -7.12
CA ALA A 987 -21.23 9.84 -7.20
C ALA A 987 -20.18 10.91 -6.84
N SER A 988 -19.39 10.69 -5.79
CA SER A 988 -18.29 11.59 -5.41
C SER A 988 -17.28 11.75 -6.54
N ARG A 989 -16.83 10.63 -7.11
CA ARG A 989 -15.85 10.64 -8.21
C ARG A 989 -16.42 11.29 -9.47
N ALA A 990 -17.69 11.05 -9.80
CA ALA A 990 -18.39 11.75 -10.87
C ALA A 990 -18.48 13.26 -10.59
N CYS A 991 -18.86 13.69 -9.38
CA CYS A 991 -18.95 15.11 -9.03
C CYS A 991 -17.59 15.83 -9.04
N VAL A 992 -16.48 15.13 -8.76
CA VAL A 992 -15.13 15.68 -8.95
C VAL A 992 -14.89 16.07 -10.41
N LEU A 993 -15.33 15.24 -11.36
CA LEU A 993 -15.27 15.55 -12.79
C LEU A 993 -16.21 16.69 -13.16
N LEU A 994 -17.49 16.60 -12.77
CA LEU A 994 -18.53 17.57 -13.13
C LEU A 994 -18.34 18.96 -12.52
N SER A 995 -17.58 19.06 -11.42
CA SER A 995 -17.26 20.34 -10.78
C SER A 995 -16.17 21.13 -11.52
N ARG A 996 -15.46 20.50 -12.46
CA ARG A 996 -14.45 21.18 -13.29
C ARG A 996 -15.16 21.96 -14.40
N ARG A 997 -14.64 23.15 -14.72
CA ARG A 997 -15.10 23.91 -15.89
C ARG A 997 -14.59 23.29 -17.18
N GLU A 998 -13.32 22.88 -17.16
CA GLU A 998 -12.61 22.36 -18.32
C GLU A 998 -11.71 21.19 -17.90
N LEU A 999 -11.41 20.32 -18.86
CA LEU A 999 -10.42 19.26 -18.77
C LEU A 999 -9.29 19.55 -19.75
N GLU A 1000 -8.05 19.40 -19.30
CA GLU A 1000 -6.91 19.37 -20.21
C GLU A 1000 -6.91 18.03 -20.94
N ALA A 1001 -7.18 18.04 -22.25
CA ALA A 1001 -6.99 16.89 -23.11
C ALA A 1001 -5.50 16.63 -23.32
N HIS A 1002 -5.14 15.34 -23.45
CA HIS A 1002 -3.78 14.93 -23.74
C HIS A 1002 -3.24 15.63 -24.99
N GLY A 1003 -1.99 16.12 -24.92
CA GLY A 1003 -1.30 16.71 -26.06
C GLY A 1003 -0.93 15.71 -27.16
N THR A 1004 -1.04 14.41 -26.87
CA THR A 1004 -0.77 13.28 -27.77
C THR A 1004 -1.92 13.07 -28.75
N ILE A 1005 -2.07 13.98 -29.71
CA ILE A 1005 -3.07 13.93 -30.77
C ILE A 1005 -2.41 13.76 -32.14
N GLY A 1006 -3.17 13.25 -33.10
CA GLY A 1006 -2.75 13.26 -34.49
C GLY A 1006 -2.66 14.69 -35.02
N ASP A 1007 -1.69 14.92 -35.89
CA ASP A 1007 -1.46 16.19 -36.60
C ASP A 1007 -1.33 15.93 -38.10
N VAL A 1008 -1.85 16.84 -38.93
CA VAL A 1008 -1.86 16.67 -40.39
C VAL A 1008 -0.90 17.65 -41.03
N ASP A 1009 0.11 17.13 -41.71
CA ASP A 1009 0.94 17.89 -42.64
C ASP A 1009 0.13 18.19 -43.91
N ALA A 1010 -0.29 19.44 -43.98
CA ALA A 1010 -1.04 20.02 -45.08
C ALA A 1010 -0.35 19.92 -46.45
N GLU A 1011 0.98 19.96 -46.49
CA GLU A 1011 1.72 19.90 -47.75
C GLU A 1011 1.71 18.50 -48.33
N ARG A 1012 1.78 17.48 -47.46
CA ARG A 1012 1.80 16.06 -47.84
C ARG A 1012 0.41 15.45 -48.02
N CYS A 1013 -0.62 16.02 -47.40
CA CYS A 1013 -1.97 15.45 -47.43
C CYS A 1013 -2.57 15.48 -48.85
N VAL A 1014 -2.97 14.31 -49.33
CA VAL A 1014 -3.64 14.11 -50.63
C VAL A 1014 -5.15 13.88 -50.52
N ALA A 1015 -5.73 14.10 -49.33
CA ALA A 1015 -7.17 13.96 -49.05
C ALA A 1015 -7.81 12.63 -49.50
N CYS A 1016 -7.10 11.51 -49.37
CA CYS A 1016 -7.61 10.19 -49.80
C CYS A 1016 -8.76 9.64 -48.93
N GLY A 1017 -9.06 10.26 -47.78
CA GLY A 1017 -10.17 9.89 -46.89
C GLY A 1017 -9.98 8.61 -46.07
N LEU A 1018 -8.83 7.93 -46.18
CA LEU A 1018 -8.58 6.70 -45.41
C LEU A 1018 -8.53 6.95 -43.89
N CYS A 1019 -7.92 8.06 -43.48
CA CYS A 1019 -7.80 8.45 -42.08
C CYS A 1019 -9.15 8.75 -41.41
N GLU A 1020 -10.09 9.33 -42.15
CA GLU A 1020 -11.48 9.55 -41.71
C GLU A 1020 -12.18 8.20 -41.46
N LYS A 1021 -12.10 7.26 -42.42
CA LYS A 1021 -12.75 5.94 -42.30
C LYS A 1021 -12.21 5.09 -41.15
N ILE A 1022 -10.92 5.16 -40.87
CA ILE A 1022 -10.29 4.32 -39.83
C ILE A 1022 -10.45 4.89 -38.42
N CYS A 1023 -10.85 6.15 -38.28
CA CYS A 1023 -10.97 6.79 -36.99
C CYS A 1023 -12.20 6.28 -36.23
N ALA A 1024 -12.00 5.36 -35.27
CA ALA A 1024 -13.06 4.81 -34.42
C ALA A 1024 -13.77 5.84 -33.50
N PHE A 1025 -13.30 7.10 -33.51
CA PHE A 1025 -13.82 8.19 -32.70
C PHE A 1025 -14.45 9.31 -33.54
N GLY A 1026 -14.46 9.19 -34.88
CA GLY A 1026 -14.93 10.24 -35.78
C GLY A 1026 -14.17 11.56 -35.62
N ALA A 1027 -12.91 11.50 -35.18
CA ALA A 1027 -12.10 12.68 -34.90
C ALA A 1027 -11.52 13.34 -36.16
N ILE A 1028 -11.64 12.71 -37.33
CA ILE A 1028 -11.01 13.18 -38.57
C ILE A 1028 -12.11 13.41 -39.60
N THR A 1029 -12.11 14.59 -40.19
CA THR A 1029 -13.01 14.98 -41.29
C THR A 1029 -12.19 15.47 -42.49
N LEU A 1030 -12.74 15.37 -43.69
CA LEU A 1030 -12.19 16.07 -44.86
C LEU A 1030 -12.84 17.46 -44.96
N GLU A 1031 -12.04 18.51 -44.84
CA GLU A 1031 -12.51 19.90 -44.89
C GLU A 1031 -11.69 20.71 -45.89
N VAL A 1032 -12.37 21.62 -46.60
CA VAL A 1032 -11.70 22.61 -47.45
C VAL A 1032 -11.04 23.63 -46.54
N GLN A 1033 -9.72 23.74 -46.63
CA GLN A 1033 -8.91 24.67 -45.86
C GLN A 1033 -8.11 25.56 -46.80
N ARG A 1034 -8.02 26.85 -46.45
CA ARG A 1034 -7.24 27.83 -47.19
C ARG A 1034 -5.77 27.73 -46.78
N ILE A 1035 -4.91 27.36 -47.72
CA ILE A 1035 -3.45 27.27 -47.51
C ILE A 1035 -2.76 28.26 -48.43
N GLY A 1036 -2.20 29.31 -47.84
CA GLY A 1036 -1.68 30.44 -48.59
C GLY A 1036 -2.78 31.12 -49.41
N ARG A 1037 -2.71 31.00 -50.75
CA ARG A 1037 -3.67 31.60 -51.70
C ARG A 1037 -4.64 30.58 -52.34
N SER A 1038 -4.57 29.30 -52.01
CA SER A 1038 -5.42 28.25 -52.60
C SER A 1038 -6.27 27.53 -51.56
N ASP A 1039 -7.48 27.17 -51.97
CA ASP A 1039 -8.36 26.30 -51.18
C ASP A 1039 -8.07 24.84 -51.55
N ARG A 1040 -7.73 24.03 -50.55
CA ARG A 1040 -7.41 22.61 -50.71
C ARG A 1040 -8.28 21.78 -49.77
N LEU A 1041 -8.83 20.69 -50.26
CA LEU A 1041 -9.46 19.68 -49.43
C LEU A 1041 -8.35 18.94 -48.66
N LEU A 1042 -8.45 18.86 -47.34
CA LEU A 1042 -7.45 18.24 -46.47
C LEU A 1042 -8.12 17.51 -45.32
N ALA A 1043 -7.43 16.50 -44.78
CA ALA A 1043 -7.84 15.90 -43.51
C ALA A 1043 -7.63 16.92 -42.37
N LYS A 1044 -8.60 17.01 -41.47
CA LYS A 1044 -8.54 17.83 -40.27
C LYS A 1044 -8.86 16.98 -39.06
N ILE A 1045 -8.06 17.12 -38.02
CA ILE A 1045 -8.24 16.38 -36.77
C ILE A 1045 -8.90 17.30 -35.76
N ASN A 1046 -10.01 16.86 -35.19
CA ASN A 1046 -10.64 17.46 -34.03
C ASN A 1046 -9.88 17.02 -32.76
N PRO A 1047 -9.15 17.93 -32.09
CA PRO A 1047 -8.35 17.59 -30.91
C PRO A 1047 -9.17 17.02 -29.75
N ALA A 1048 -10.45 17.39 -29.65
CA ALA A 1048 -11.34 16.95 -28.57
C ALA A 1048 -11.71 15.46 -28.69
N LEU A 1049 -11.92 15.02 -29.94
CA LEU A 1049 -12.32 13.65 -30.27
C LEU A 1049 -11.10 12.73 -30.42
N CYS A 1050 -9.93 13.25 -30.76
CA CYS A 1050 -8.73 12.46 -30.94
C CYS A 1050 -8.29 11.82 -29.61
N LYS A 1051 -8.18 10.48 -29.58
CA LYS A 1051 -7.68 9.72 -28.42
C LYS A 1051 -6.24 9.26 -28.57
N GLY A 1052 -5.52 9.82 -29.53
CA GLY A 1052 -4.10 9.52 -29.72
C GLY A 1052 -3.78 8.06 -30.03
N CYS A 1053 -4.72 7.29 -30.58
CA CYS A 1053 -4.51 5.85 -30.80
C CYS A 1053 -3.52 5.51 -31.94
N GLY A 1054 -3.11 6.49 -32.74
CA GLY A 1054 -2.12 6.31 -33.82
C GLY A 1054 -2.61 5.59 -35.08
N ALA A 1055 -3.81 4.99 -35.08
CA ALA A 1055 -4.31 4.19 -36.21
C ALA A 1055 -4.32 4.95 -37.55
N CYS A 1056 -4.68 6.23 -37.54
CA CYS A 1056 -4.67 7.09 -38.71
C CYS A 1056 -3.25 7.44 -39.19
N SER A 1057 -2.30 7.63 -38.26
CA SER A 1057 -0.87 7.86 -38.55
C SER A 1057 -0.29 6.63 -39.25
N ALA A 1058 -0.46 5.46 -38.64
CA ALA A 1058 0.04 4.18 -39.17
C ALA A 1058 -0.54 3.80 -40.54
N SER A 1059 -1.74 4.29 -40.87
CA SER A 1059 -2.43 4.00 -42.14
C SER A 1059 -2.22 5.09 -43.20
N CYS A 1060 -1.58 6.20 -42.85
CA CYS A 1060 -1.43 7.33 -43.76
C CYS A 1060 -0.39 7.03 -44.85
N ARG A 1061 -0.85 6.62 -46.03
CA ARG A 1061 0.02 6.21 -47.15
C ARG A 1061 0.98 7.29 -47.64
N CYS A 1062 0.62 8.56 -47.47
CA CYS A 1062 1.45 9.70 -47.88
C CYS A 1062 2.31 10.24 -46.73
N GLY A 1063 2.30 9.60 -45.54
CA GLY A 1063 3.04 10.07 -44.37
C GLY A 1063 2.64 11.48 -43.90
N ALA A 1064 1.42 11.91 -44.24
CA ALA A 1064 0.91 13.24 -43.93
C ALA A 1064 0.28 13.34 -42.54
N ILE A 1065 0.11 12.24 -41.80
CA ILE A 1065 -0.44 12.26 -40.45
C ILE A 1065 0.61 11.70 -39.52
N THR A 1066 0.90 12.43 -38.46
CA THR A 1066 1.83 12.00 -37.41
C THR A 1066 1.14 12.08 -36.05
N LEU A 1067 1.41 11.11 -35.16
CA LEU A 1067 0.96 11.18 -33.78
C LEU A 1067 1.96 11.98 -32.94
N ARG A 1068 1.55 13.13 -32.41
CA ARG A 1068 2.42 13.93 -31.53
C ARG A 1068 2.80 13.13 -30.28
N GLY A 1069 4.09 13.17 -29.91
CA GLY A 1069 4.64 12.39 -28.80
C GLY A 1069 4.97 10.93 -29.14
N PHE A 1070 4.52 10.42 -30.30
CA PHE A 1070 4.89 9.12 -30.86
C PHE A 1070 5.08 9.27 -32.37
N THR A 1071 5.93 10.20 -32.80
CA THR A 1071 6.19 10.43 -34.22
C THR A 1071 6.91 9.22 -34.83
N ASP A 1072 6.82 9.04 -36.15
CA ASP A 1072 7.54 7.96 -36.83
C ASP A 1072 9.04 8.02 -36.53
N GLU A 1073 9.61 9.23 -36.44
CA GLU A 1073 11.02 9.43 -36.07
C GLU A 1073 11.32 8.97 -34.64
N GLN A 1074 10.43 9.28 -33.67
CA GLN A 1074 10.57 8.83 -32.29
C GLN A 1074 10.50 7.30 -32.19
N ILE A 1075 9.52 6.67 -32.85
CA ILE A 1075 9.34 5.22 -32.84
C ILE A 1075 10.50 4.52 -33.54
N MET A 1076 10.96 5.03 -34.68
CA MET A 1076 12.10 4.45 -35.38
C MET A 1076 13.40 4.62 -34.61
N ALA A 1077 13.58 5.74 -33.89
CA ALA A 1077 14.73 5.92 -32.99
C ALA A 1077 14.68 4.95 -31.81
N GLU A 1078 13.50 4.69 -31.25
CA GLU A 1078 13.30 3.70 -30.19
C GLU A 1078 13.62 2.27 -30.69
N ILE A 1079 13.12 1.89 -31.87
CA ILE A 1079 13.38 0.58 -32.48
C ILE A 1079 14.86 0.41 -32.85
N SER A 1080 15.47 1.43 -33.46
CA SER A 1080 16.88 1.39 -33.86
C SER A 1080 17.84 1.40 -32.67
N ALA A 1081 17.33 1.83 -31.51
CA ALA A 1081 18.03 1.77 -30.26
C ALA A 1081 17.94 0.39 -29.61
N LEU A 1082 17.02 -0.49 -29.98
CA LEU A 1082 17.06 -1.90 -29.56
C LEU A 1082 18.13 -2.63 -30.36
#